data_AF-A0A9P9YH73-F1
#
_entry.id   AF-A0A9P9YH73-F1
#
_cell.length_a   1.000
_cell.length_b   1.000
_cell.length_c   1.000
_cell.angle_alpha   90.00
_cell.angle_beta   90.00
_cell.angle_gamma   90.00
#
_symmetry.space_group_name_H-M   'P 1'
#
loop_
_entity.id
_entity.type
_entity.pdbx_description
1 polymer ?
#
loop_
_entity_poly.entity_id
_entity_poly.type
_entity_poly.pdbx_seq_one_letter_code
_entity_poly.pdbx_strand_id
1 'polypeptide(L)'
;MEENETRPEATDPTELANGTGEVDATSQHKFSHLQNEMRKMQNEFNTQRAKMRELYMQKEAEVSQSQLERRQLQAELDELKTHLMVADLKSENELQLKDLKAQEEISSLQQLVQDTIEESSHYKSELERLKLELIKYQQIQHQTQTLAQQPQSGGIAPQVLNQVKKTLGSVRKLGTDSLNSSFQQEEDTRSSSKGSGKQYASEEAEMMHSIVEQLQEEMKALKVKLREQDEQLQAKSPADASALHKSTSMDVAEGSCEACSLAEKKAEELNAHLSKQQKQVDLLQKQLVESRETLAKEAALRKDLEDQWQEKREAHKSEVQSLRDQAKTNEQRLLDMQQAFLETKDEVIKQIQRVTDDRERVNKQLETLQADNDFLSGRYLATSEEIDNQYINLPNTVVELQELMLRQQNELIQARVSSEYERQKCTSTEDEIQILRAQLEESNNERRAYKRKMQLDIKSLQDRVTEHLVTVQAYETTKTQLERKEAELNKQLSECRVEIIELQETNEKYAKTNSDYKTKIKTLQEELSTMETVQKDFVKLSQTLQMSLEELRHADTEVRWQDDDDVNNCPTCNAYFTVMVRKIHCRHCGHIYCDKCLTKTVPSGPRKRVARVCDICHTLLTPNTAPYFSQGQPPQQQPGQQQQSN
;
A
#
# COMPACT_ATOMS: atom_id res chain seq x y z
N MET A 1 -7.87 -27.53 25.72
CA MET A 1 -8.46 -28.17 26.91
C MET A 1 -9.65 -28.94 26.42
N GLU A 2 -9.45 -30.26 26.38
CA GLU A 2 -10.42 -31.27 25.99
C GLU A 2 -11.54 -31.39 27.04
N GLU A 3 -12.74 -31.72 26.59
CA GLU A 3 -13.72 -32.57 27.31
C GLU A 3 -14.68 -33.13 26.25
N ASN A 4 -14.44 -34.35 25.73
CA ASN A 4 -14.98 -35.65 26.18
C ASN A 4 -16.52 -35.74 26.05
N GLU A 5 -17.00 -36.08 24.85
CA GLU A 5 -18.35 -36.61 24.63
C GLU A 5 -18.31 -38.14 24.73
N THR A 6 -18.74 -38.66 25.87
CA THR A 6 -19.08 -40.07 26.07
C THR A 6 -20.47 -40.35 25.50
N ARG A 7 -20.51 -41.17 24.45
CA ARG A 7 -21.72 -41.75 23.86
C ARG A 7 -22.25 -42.89 24.75
N PRO A 8 -23.54 -42.95 25.11
CA PRO A 8 -24.12 -44.17 25.64
C PRO A 8 -24.77 -45.01 24.53
N GLU A 9 -24.59 -46.31 24.70
CA GLU A 9 -25.03 -47.44 23.90
C GLU A 9 -26.56 -47.56 23.81
N ALA A 10 -27.03 -48.10 22.69
CA ALA A 10 -28.38 -48.57 22.50
C ALA A 10 -28.50 -49.99 23.05
N THR A 11 -29.43 -50.21 23.97
CA THR A 11 -29.95 -51.53 24.32
C THR A 11 -31.49 -51.50 24.29
N ASP A 12 -32.04 -52.53 23.66
CA ASP A 12 -33.46 -52.80 23.38
C ASP A 12 -34.39 -52.74 24.61
N PRO A 13 -35.68 -52.47 24.36
CA PRO A 13 -36.72 -53.13 25.15
C PRO A 13 -37.83 -53.72 24.26
N THR A 14 -37.96 -55.06 24.31
CA THR A 14 -39.19 -55.75 23.96
C THR A 14 -39.98 -56.07 25.22
N GLU A 15 -41.30 -55.87 25.13
CA GLU A 15 -42.40 -56.32 26.01
C GLU A 15 -42.75 -55.47 27.24
N LEU A 16 -43.82 -54.66 27.13
CA LEU A 16 -45.16 -54.99 27.68
C LEU A 16 -46.19 -53.87 27.41
N ALA A 17 -47.17 -54.22 26.57
CA ALA A 17 -48.60 -53.89 26.61
C ALA A 17 -49.13 -52.49 27.00
N ASN A 18 -49.81 -51.89 26.00
CA ASN A 18 -51.10 -51.15 26.03
C ASN A 18 -51.25 -49.84 26.85
N GLY A 19 -51.41 -48.73 26.10
CA GLY A 19 -52.30 -47.63 26.51
C GLY A 19 -51.91 -46.23 26.03
N THR A 20 -52.71 -45.67 25.12
CA THR A 20 -52.85 -44.23 24.76
C THR A 20 -51.68 -43.53 24.04
N GLY A 21 -51.81 -43.37 22.71
CA GLY A 21 -50.74 -42.94 21.80
C GLY A 21 -50.81 -41.52 21.24
N GLU A 22 -51.28 -40.49 21.97
CA GLU A 22 -51.28 -39.11 21.41
C GLU A 22 -50.73 -37.99 22.31
N VAL A 23 -50.49 -38.20 23.62
CA VAL A 23 -50.12 -37.09 24.54
C VAL A 23 -48.63 -37.04 24.90
N ASP A 24 -47.90 -38.17 24.84
CA ASP A 24 -46.49 -38.25 25.26
C ASP A 24 -45.51 -37.64 24.24
N ALA A 25 -45.87 -37.65 22.95
CA ALA A 25 -45.07 -37.07 21.87
C ALA A 25 -44.89 -35.55 22.02
N THR A 26 -45.89 -34.85 22.57
CA THR A 26 -45.92 -33.37 22.62
C THR A 26 -45.02 -32.79 23.71
N SER A 27 -44.90 -33.49 24.85
CA SER A 27 -44.07 -33.07 25.99
C SER A 27 -42.59 -33.30 25.74
N GLN A 28 -42.23 -34.44 25.12
CA GLN A 28 -40.87 -34.70 24.64
C GLN A 28 -40.45 -33.69 23.56
N HIS A 29 -41.35 -33.29 22.66
CA HIS A 29 -41.08 -32.27 21.65
C HIS A 29 -40.73 -30.91 22.27
N LYS A 30 -41.36 -30.56 23.39
CA LYS A 30 -41.16 -29.28 24.10
C LYS A 30 -39.88 -29.21 24.92
N PHE A 31 -39.48 -30.32 25.53
CA PHE A 31 -38.20 -30.42 26.23
C PHE A 31 -37.05 -30.35 25.22
N SER A 32 -37.17 -31.08 24.12
CA SER A 32 -36.25 -30.99 22.96
C SER A 32 -36.15 -29.56 22.42
N HIS A 33 -37.26 -28.83 22.29
CA HIS A 33 -37.25 -27.44 21.84
C HIS A 33 -36.49 -26.50 22.79
N LEU A 34 -36.72 -26.57 24.11
CA LEU A 34 -35.99 -25.72 25.07
C LEU A 34 -34.51 -26.08 25.14
N GLN A 35 -34.17 -27.36 25.09
CA GLN A 35 -32.78 -27.80 25.06
C GLN A 35 -32.06 -27.30 23.80
N ASN A 36 -32.77 -27.26 22.66
CA ASN A 36 -32.28 -26.65 21.42
C ASN A 36 -32.12 -25.13 21.54
N GLU A 37 -33.01 -24.41 22.20
CA GLU A 37 -32.86 -22.96 22.40
C GLU A 37 -31.73 -22.61 23.37
N MET A 38 -31.55 -23.38 24.45
CA MET A 38 -30.44 -23.21 25.39
C MET A 38 -29.09 -23.48 24.68
N ARG A 39 -29.04 -24.53 23.84
CA ARG A 39 -27.88 -24.83 23.00
C ARG A 39 -27.65 -23.72 21.95
N LYS A 40 -28.71 -23.10 21.43
CA LYS A 40 -28.62 -21.97 20.50
C LYS A 40 -28.07 -20.70 21.17
N MET A 41 -28.54 -20.36 22.38
CA MET A 41 -28.02 -19.24 23.17
C MET A 41 -26.55 -19.44 23.56
N GLN A 42 -26.18 -20.65 23.97
CA GLN A 42 -24.78 -21.01 24.25
C GLN A 42 -23.91 -20.85 22.99
N ASN A 43 -24.41 -21.28 21.83
CA ASN A 43 -23.73 -21.13 20.55
C ASN A 43 -23.61 -19.66 20.14
N GLU A 44 -24.63 -18.84 20.37
CA GLU A 44 -24.61 -17.40 20.10
C GLU A 44 -23.60 -16.67 20.99
N PHE A 45 -23.54 -16.96 22.30
CA PHE A 45 -22.54 -16.40 23.21
C PHE A 45 -21.11 -16.82 22.81
N ASN A 46 -20.91 -18.10 22.49
CA ASN A 46 -19.62 -18.58 22.00
C ASN A 46 -19.23 -17.93 20.67
N THR A 47 -20.20 -17.66 19.79
CA THR A 47 -19.98 -16.94 18.53
C THR A 47 -19.60 -15.48 18.78
N GLN A 48 -20.27 -14.78 19.71
CA GLN A 48 -19.92 -13.40 20.08
C GLN A 48 -18.53 -13.31 20.72
N ARG A 49 -18.17 -14.25 21.59
CA ARG A 49 -16.83 -14.35 22.19
C ARG A 49 -15.76 -14.64 21.15
N ALA A 50 -16.06 -15.49 20.16
CA ALA A 50 -15.17 -15.75 19.03
C ALA A 50 -14.96 -14.48 18.20
N LYS A 51 -16.03 -13.74 17.88
CA LYS A 51 -15.95 -12.45 17.17
C LYS A 51 -15.13 -11.41 17.92
N MET A 52 -15.29 -11.29 19.24
CA MET A 52 -14.49 -10.36 20.04
C MET A 52 -13.00 -10.73 20.07
N ARG A 53 -12.68 -12.03 20.13
CA ARG A 53 -11.29 -12.50 20.03
C ARG A 53 -10.70 -12.23 18.65
N GLU A 54 -11.48 -12.44 17.60
CA GLU A 54 -11.09 -12.16 16.22
C GLU A 54 -10.81 -10.67 16.02
N LEU A 55 -11.68 -9.78 16.52
CA LEU A 55 -11.46 -8.33 16.50
C LEU A 55 -10.21 -7.91 17.28
N TYR A 56 -9.96 -8.52 18.43
CA TYR A 56 -8.78 -8.20 19.24
C TYR A 56 -7.49 -8.64 18.54
N MET A 57 -7.47 -9.85 17.97
CA MET A 57 -6.35 -10.36 17.17
C MET A 57 -6.11 -9.50 15.93
N GLN A 58 -7.19 -9.06 15.27
CA GLN A 58 -7.11 -8.16 14.12
C GLN A 58 -6.50 -6.81 14.52
N LYS A 59 -6.89 -6.24 15.66
CA LYS A 59 -6.31 -4.99 16.17
C LYS A 59 -4.87 -5.14 16.63
N GLU A 60 -4.49 -6.26 17.24
CA GLU A 60 -3.08 -6.54 17.54
C GLU A 60 -2.24 -6.70 16.27
N ALA A 61 -2.78 -7.34 15.22
CA ALA A 61 -2.14 -7.44 13.91
C ALA A 61 -1.97 -6.05 13.26
N GLU A 62 -3.00 -5.20 13.26
CA GLU A 62 -2.94 -3.83 12.76
C GLU A 62 -1.88 -2.98 13.50
N VAL A 63 -1.80 -3.10 14.83
CA VAL A 63 -0.79 -2.40 15.63
C VAL A 63 0.61 -2.93 15.30
N SER A 64 0.80 -4.24 15.18
CA SER A 64 2.07 -4.84 14.81
C SER A 64 2.53 -4.40 13.41
N GLN A 65 1.60 -4.37 12.46
CA GLN A 65 1.85 -3.87 11.10
C GLN A 65 2.23 -2.39 11.10
N SER A 66 1.49 -1.55 11.82
CA SER A 66 1.80 -0.12 11.96
C SER A 66 3.18 0.11 12.61
N GLN A 67 3.56 -0.75 13.56
CA GLN A 67 4.90 -0.71 14.17
C GLN A 67 6.01 -1.11 13.19
N LEU A 68 5.75 -2.07 12.30
CA LEU A 68 6.68 -2.49 11.27
C LEU A 68 6.87 -1.41 10.21
N GLU A 69 5.78 -0.83 9.70
CA GLU A 69 5.80 0.27 8.73
C GLU A 69 6.57 1.46 9.28
N ARG A 70 6.34 1.84 10.54
CA ARG A 70 7.12 2.89 11.20
C ARG A 70 8.62 2.58 11.29
N ARG A 71 9.01 1.32 11.48
CA ARG A 71 10.43 0.93 11.47
C ARG A 71 11.02 0.98 10.06
N GLN A 72 10.26 0.61 9.04
CA GLN A 72 10.68 0.70 7.63
C GLN A 72 10.88 2.16 7.23
N LEU A 73 9.88 3.01 7.48
CA LEU A 73 9.97 4.45 7.23
C LEU A 73 11.13 5.11 7.99
N GLN A 74 11.43 4.65 9.21
CA GLN A 74 12.59 5.14 9.96
C GLN A 74 13.91 4.72 9.30
N ALA A 75 14.00 3.49 8.78
CA ALA A 75 15.19 3.01 8.07
C ALA A 75 15.41 3.77 6.74
N GLU A 76 14.35 3.96 5.96
CA GLU A 76 14.38 4.77 4.73
C GLU A 76 14.79 6.22 5.01
N LEU A 77 14.27 6.82 6.09
CA LEU A 77 14.65 8.15 6.51
C LEU A 77 16.16 8.23 6.83
N ASP A 78 16.69 7.24 7.53
CA ASP A 78 18.10 7.21 7.89
C ASP A 78 19.00 6.94 6.66
N GLU A 79 18.57 6.11 5.72
CA GLU A 79 19.24 5.92 4.42
C GLU A 79 19.25 7.22 3.60
N LEU A 80 18.11 7.91 3.48
CA LEU A 80 18.02 9.20 2.79
C LEU A 80 18.92 10.27 3.43
N LYS A 81 19.01 10.31 4.77
CA LYS A 81 19.97 11.20 5.46
C LYS A 81 21.41 10.86 5.09
N THR A 82 21.78 9.57 5.02
CA THR A 82 23.14 9.20 4.60
C THR A 82 23.43 9.59 3.16
N HIS A 83 22.47 9.42 2.25
CA HIS A 83 22.60 9.88 0.87
C HIS A 83 22.79 11.40 0.77
N LEU A 84 22.02 12.16 1.55
CA LEU A 84 22.14 13.61 1.59
C LEU A 84 23.53 14.03 2.10
N MET A 85 24.00 13.42 3.20
CA MET A 85 25.35 13.67 3.73
C MET A 85 26.45 13.36 2.72
N VAL A 86 26.33 12.26 1.98
CA VAL A 86 27.31 11.90 0.93
C VAL A 86 27.25 12.88 -0.23
N ALA A 87 26.06 13.34 -0.63
CA ALA A 87 25.90 14.34 -1.67
C ALA A 87 26.53 15.68 -1.26
N ASP A 88 26.31 16.12 -0.01
CA ASP A 88 26.90 17.34 0.55
C ASP A 88 28.43 17.24 0.56
N LEU A 89 29.00 16.14 1.07
CA LEU A 89 30.44 15.92 1.07
C LEU A 89 31.04 15.87 -0.34
N LYS A 90 30.33 15.27 -1.31
CA LYS A 90 30.76 15.29 -2.72
C LYS A 90 30.76 16.70 -3.30
N SER A 91 29.68 17.46 -3.07
CA SER A 91 29.59 18.83 -3.55
C SER A 91 30.66 19.72 -2.93
N GLU A 92 30.93 19.56 -1.63
CA GLU A 92 31.98 20.31 -0.94
C GLU A 92 33.37 19.95 -1.49
N ASN A 93 33.63 18.66 -1.74
CA ASN A 93 34.89 18.20 -2.33
C ASN A 93 35.06 18.74 -3.76
N GLU A 94 34.03 18.70 -4.61
CA GLU A 94 34.06 19.28 -5.95
C GLU A 94 34.33 20.78 -5.93
N LEU A 95 33.75 21.51 -4.97
CA LEU A 95 33.99 22.94 -4.79
C LEU A 95 35.45 23.21 -4.39
N GLN A 96 35.98 22.47 -3.41
CA GLN A 96 37.38 22.57 -3.00
C GLN A 96 38.34 22.26 -4.16
N LEU A 97 38.01 21.28 -4.99
CA LEU A 97 38.82 20.90 -6.16
C LEU A 97 38.80 21.99 -7.24
N LYS A 98 37.67 22.69 -7.43
CA LYS A 98 37.57 23.85 -8.32
C LYS A 98 38.36 25.04 -7.78
N ASP A 99 38.28 25.30 -6.48
CA ASP A 99 39.05 26.37 -5.83
C ASP A 99 40.57 26.12 -5.95
N LEU A 100 41.04 24.89 -5.73
CA LEU A 100 42.44 24.52 -5.95
C LEU A 100 42.89 24.77 -7.38
N LYS A 101 42.10 24.36 -8.38
CA LYS A 101 42.42 24.61 -9.80
C LYS A 101 42.44 26.10 -10.13
N ALA A 102 41.47 26.87 -9.64
CA ALA A 102 41.45 28.32 -9.84
C ALA A 102 42.67 28.97 -9.18
N GLN A 103 43.08 28.50 -8.00
CA GLN A 103 44.29 28.99 -7.31
C GLN A 103 45.56 28.66 -8.10
N GLU A 104 45.66 27.46 -8.69
CA GLU A 104 46.77 27.04 -9.56
C GLU A 104 46.83 27.88 -10.85
N GLU A 105 45.68 28.17 -11.47
CA GLU A 105 45.59 29.05 -12.63
C GLU A 105 46.01 30.48 -12.28
N ILE A 106 45.52 31.03 -11.16
CA ILE A 106 45.93 32.35 -10.67
C ILE A 106 47.44 32.40 -10.42
N SER A 107 48.01 31.38 -9.77
CA SER A 107 49.44 31.28 -9.52
C SER A 107 50.25 31.24 -10.83
N SER A 108 49.77 30.46 -11.80
CA SER A 108 50.40 30.36 -13.12
C SER A 108 50.35 31.69 -13.89
N LEU A 109 49.21 32.40 -13.84
CA LEU A 109 49.07 33.72 -14.43
C LEU A 109 49.93 34.77 -13.72
N GLN A 110 50.02 34.71 -12.39
CA GLN A 110 50.90 35.58 -11.60
C GLN A 110 52.37 35.36 -11.97
N GLN A 111 52.80 34.11 -12.14
CA GLN A 111 54.14 33.78 -12.60
C GLN A 111 54.39 34.33 -14.00
N LEU A 112 53.46 34.13 -14.94
CA LEU A 112 53.61 34.65 -16.31
C LEU A 112 53.71 36.18 -16.34
N VAL A 113 52.91 36.88 -15.52
CA VAL A 113 52.99 38.34 -15.38
C VAL A 113 54.35 38.76 -14.82
N GLN A 114 54.85 38.05 -13.80
CA GLN A 114 56.16 38.31 -13.22
C GLN A 114 57.28 38.11 -14.25
N ASP A 115 57.27 37.00 -14.98
CA ASP A 115 58.23 36.69 -16.03
C ASP A 115 58.19 37.77 -17.14
N THR A 116 56.99 38.22 -17.53
CA THR A 116 56.82 39.30 -18.53
C THR A 116 57.39 40.64 -18.04
N ILE A 117 57.22 40.96 -16.75
CA ILE A 117 57.79 42.16 -16.14
C ILE A 117 59.31 42.06 -16.11
N GLU A 118 59.86 40.91 -15.75
CA GLU A 118 61.29 40.65 -15.73
C GLU A 118 61.91 40.77 -17.13
N GLU A 119 61.29 40.15 -18.15
CA GLU A 119 61.70 40.32 -19.55
C GLU A 119 61.65 41.79 -19.99
N SER A 120 60.57 42.51 -19.67
CA SER A 120 60.45 43.94 -19.98
C SER A 120 61.55 44.77 -19.31
N SER A 121 61.93 44.42 -18.08
CA SER A 121 63.02 45.08 -17.35
C SER A 121 64.39 44.78 -17.97
N HIS A 122 64.58 43.56 -18.47
CA HIS A 122 65.79 43.15 -19.19
C HIS A 122 65.90 43.92 -20.51
N TYR A 123 64.83 43.96 -21.31
CA TYR A 123 64.81 44.74 -22.55
C TYR A 123 65.07 46.23 -22.32
N LYS A 124 64.50 46.80 -21.25
CA LYS A 124 64.76 48.20 -20.90
C LYS A 124 66.24 48.46 -20.58
N SER A 125 66.87 47.56 -19.82
CA SER A 125 68.30 47.63 -19.48
C SER A 125 69.20 47.48 -20.71
N GLU A 126 68.86 46.56 -21.61
CA GLU A 126 69.55 46.36 -22.90
C GLU A 126 69.46 47.64 -23.78
N LEU A 127 68.29 48.28 -23.80
CA LEU A 127 68.02 49.49 -24.57
C LEU A 127 68.80 50.70 -24.03
N GLU A 128 68.94 50.81 -22.69
CA GLU A 128 69.81 51.80 -22.05
C GLU A 128 71.29 51.55 -22.38
N ARG A 129 71.75 50.28 -22.38
CA ARG A 129 73.11 49.91 -22.79
C ARG A 129 73.39 50.31 -24.24
N LEU A 130 72.46 50.01 -25.16
CA LEU A 130 72.58 50.38 -26.58
C LEU A 130 72.58 51.90 -26.78
N LYS A 131 71.75 52.64 -26.03
CA LYS A 131 71.78 54.12 -26.04
C LYS A 131 73.15 54.67 -25.63
N LEU A 132 73.75 54.10 -24.58
CA LEU A 132 75.10 54.47 -24.13
C LEU A 132 76.18 54.17 -25.18
N GLU A 133 76.10 53.03 -25.86
CA GLU A 133 77.00 52.71 -26.99
C GLU A 133 76.82 53.68 -28.15
N LEU A 134 75.58 54.06 -28.47
CA LEU A 134 75.29 54.99 -29.56
C LEU A 134 75.83 56.40 -29.27
N ILE A 135 75.72 56.87 -28.02
CA ILE A 135 76.33 58.12 -27.56
C ILE A 135 77.86 58.06 -27.68
N LYS A 136 78.48 56.96 -27.26
CA LYS A 136 79.93 56.76 -27.42
C LYS A 136 80.34 56.81 -28.90
N TYR A 137 79.57 56.16 -29.77
CA TYR A 137 79.83 56.16 -31.21
C TYR A 137 79.71 57.56 -31.82
N GLN A 138 78.69 58.33 -31.42
CA GLN A 138 78.52 59.73 -31.83
C GLN A 138 79.67 60.62 -31.34
N GLN A 139 80.12 60.43 -30.09
CA GLN A 139 81.29 61.15 -29.57
C GLN A 139 82.57 60.82 -30.33
N ILE A 140 82.80 59.55 -30.67
CA ILE A 140 83.94 59.12 -31.50
C ILE A 140 83.85 59.73 -32.90
N GLN A 141 82.66 59.73 -33.53
CA GLN A 141 82.45 60.40 -34.82
C GLN A 141 82.74 61.90 -34.74
N HIS A 142 82.30 62.58 -33.68
CA HIS A 142 82.53 64.00 -33.49
C HIS A 142 84.01 64.32 -33.22
N GLN A 143 84.73 63.48 -32.47
CA GLN A 143 86.19 63.56 -32.32
C GLN A 143 86.91 63.31 -33.65
N THR A 144 86.44 62.37 -34.46
CA THR A 144 87.03 62.07 -35.76
C THR A 144 86.79 63.21 -36.77
N GLN A 145 85.61 63.84 -36.75
CA GLN A 145 85.31 65.02 -37.57
C GLN A 145 86.08 66.26 -37.13
N THR A 146 86.30 66.46 -35.83
CA THR A 146 87.10 67.59 -35.32
C THR A 146 88.60 67.40 -35.59
N LEU A 147 89.11 66.17 -35.57
CA LEU A 147 90.46 65.84 -36.03
C LEU A 147 90.63 65.96 -37.56
N ALA A 148 89.55 65.84 -38.34
CA ALA A 148 89.56 66.04 -39.80
C ALA A 148 89.50 67.53 -40.23
N GLN A 149 89.29 68.47 -39.32
CA GLN A 149 89.25 69.93 -39.60
C GLN A 149 90.52 70.70 -39.19
N GLN A 150 91.63 70.02 -38.88
CA GLN A 150 92.92 70.71 -38.82
C GLN A 150 93.46 70.99 -40.24
N PRO A 151 93.92 72.22 -40.54
CA PRO A 151 94.44 72.55 -41.86
C PRO A 151 95.77 71.84 -42.10
N GLN A 152 95.92 71.37 -43.34
CA GLN A 152 97.06 70.61 -43.84
C GLN A 152 98.41 71.27 -43.53
N SER A 153 99.36 70.45 -43.04
CA SER A 153 100.74 70.54 -43.52
C SER A 153 101.36 69.13 -43.58
N GLY A 154 101.68 68.69 -44.81
CA GLY A 154 102.77 67.75 -45.06
C GLY A 154 102.43 66.26 -45.07
N GLY A 155 102.24 65.72 -46.28
CA GLY A 155 103.10 64.64 -46.75
C GLY A 155 102.60 63.19 -46.65
N ILE A 156 102.42 62.60 -47.84
CA ILE A 156 102.75 61.22 -48.22
C ILE A 156 101.72 60.12 -47.84
N ALA A 157 100.92 59.72 -48.85
CA ALA A 157 100.42 58.35 -49.00
C ALA A 157 101.58 57.47 -49.55
N PRO A 158 101.63 56.12 -49.35
CA PRO A 158 100.61 55.23 -49.93
C PRO A 158 100.31 53.88 -49.20
N GLN A 159 99.19 53.28 -49.62
CA GLN A 159 98.92 51.83 -49.78
C GLN A 159 99.23 50.85 -48.63
N VAL A 160 98.21 50.19 -48.08
CA VAL A 160 98.03 48.71 -48.14
C VAL A 160 96.55 48.39 -48.02
N LEU A 161 96.01 47.76 -49.07
CA LEU A 161 94.70 47.11 -49.13
C LEU A 161 95.01 45.64 -49.36
N ASN A 162 94.82 44.76 -48.36
CA ASN A 162 94.51 43.32 -48.49
C ASN A 162 94.70 42.52 -47.19
N GLN A 163 93.91 41.45 -47.07
CA GLN A 163 93.92 40.33 -46.09
C GLN A 163 93.32 40.69 -44.72
N VAL A 164 92.15 40.15 -44.33
CA VAL A 164 91.89 38.72 -44.16
C VAL A 164 90.46 38.37 -44.58
N LYS A 165 90.35 37.61 -45.68
CA LYS A 165 89.19 36.79 -46.04
C LYS A 165 89.71 35.35 -46.09
N LYS A 166 89.56 34.59 -45.01
CA LYS A 166 89.56 33.09 -44.96
C LYS A 166 89.68 32.59 -43.51
N THR A 167 88.54 32.30 -42.88
CA THR A 167 88.34 31.25 -41.87
C THR A 167 86.83 31.04 -41.70
N LEU A 168 86.19 30.55 -42.76
CA LEU A 168 84.83 30.01 -42.71
C LEU A 168 84.92 28.62 -43.36
N GLY A 169 85.14 27.61 -42.53
CA GLY A 169 85.34 26.24 -42.99
C GLY A 169 85.90 25.32 -41.91
N SER A 170 84.98 24.63 -41.24
CA SER A 170 85.13 23.29 -40.65
C SER A 170 85.56 23.14 -39.18
N VAL A 171 84.89 22.16 -38.55
CA VAL A 171 85.09 21.49 -37.25
C VAL A 171 84.35 22.15 -36.06
N ARG A 172 83.10 21.80 -35.71
CA ARG A 172 82.50 20.56 -35.11
C ARG A 172 83.06 20.15 -33.73
N LYS A 173 82.10 19.92 -32.80
CA LYS A 173 82.13 19.19 -31.49
C LYS A 173 82.73 19.99 -30.31
N LEU A 174 82.07 20.20 -29.17
CA LEU A 174 81.11 19.44 -28.34
C LEU A 174 80.11 20.45 -27.72
N GLY A 175 78.78 20.27 -27.62
CA GLY A 175 78.00 19.31 -26.82
C GLY A 175 76.89 20.10 -26.08
N THR A 176 75.60 19.88 -26.41
CA THR A 176 74.48 19.44 -25.51
C THR A 176 73.95 20.51 -24.53
N ASP A 177 72.65 20.86 -24.40
CA ASP A 177 71.38 20.27 -24.87
C ASP A 177 70.21 21.28 -24.77
N SER A 178 69.12 20.94 -25.47
CA SER A 178 67.71 21.14 -25.11
C SER A 178 67.05 22.51 -25.31
N LEU A 179 66.36 22.66 -26.46
CA LEU A 179 64.90 22.64 -26.60
C LEU A 179 64.47 23.46 -27.84
N ASN A 180 64.27 22.82 -28.99
CA ASN A 180 63.09 23.04 -29.83
C ASN A 180 63.11 22.15 -31.09
N SER A 181 62.06 21.35 -31.26
CA SER A 181 61.32 21.13 -32.52
C SER A 181 60.71 19.73 -32.57
N SER A 182 59.39 19.67 -32.60
CA SER A 182 58.65 18.62 -33.30
C SER A 182 57.27 19.14 -33.64
N PHE A 183 57.11 19.63 -34.87
CA PHE A 183 55.83 19.73 -35.54
C PHE A 183 56.03 19.33 -37.00
N GLN A 184 55.18 18.41 -37.46
CA GLN A 184 55.01 17.88 -38.83
C GLN A 184 56.16 16.97 -39.28
N GLN A 185 55.92 15.72 -39.69
CA GLN A 185 54.91 15.21 -40.62
C GLN A 185 55.01 13.67 -40.61
N GLU A 186 53.92 12.92 -40.69
CA GLU A 186 53.78 11.69 -41.53
C GLU A 186 52.30 11.27 -41.56
N GLU A 187 51.75 11.20 -42.77
CA GLU A 187 50.51 10.50 -43.14
C GLU A 187 50.87 9.11 -43.71
N ASP A 188 49.86 8.23 -43.68
CA ASP A 188 49.72 6.93 -44.37
C ASP A 188 50.40 5.68 -43.80
N THR A 189 49.67 4.95 -42.94
CA THR A 189 49.37 3.53 -43.20
C THR A 189 48.00 3.11 -42.64
N ARG A 190 47.25 2.41 -43.49
CA ARG A 190 45.87 1.99 -43.34
C ARG A 190 45.82 0.53 -42.91
N SER A 191 45.45 0.22 -41.68
CA SER A 191 44.80 -1.07 -41.35
C SER A 191 44.11 -1.07 -39.97
N SER A 192 42.81 -1.37 -40.02
CA SER A 192 42.02 -2.14 -39.06
C SER A 192 42.19 -1.88 -37.55
N SER A 193 41.23 -1.18 -36.93
CA SER A 193 40.65 -1.67 -35.66
C SER A 193 39.26 -1.09 -35.41
N LYS A 194 38.27 -1.98 -35.40
CA LYS A 194 36.88 -1.73 -35.03
C LYS A 194 36.76 -1.72 -33.50
N GLY A 195 35.88 -0.85 -33.02
CA GLY A 195 35.37 -0.68 -31.66
C GLY A 195 35.71 -1.73 -30.59
N SER A 196 36.46 -1.30 -29.58
CA SER A 196 36.57 -1.95 -28.28
C SER A 196 35.70 -1.20 -27.27
N GLY A 197 34.46 -1.66 -27.10
CA GLY A 197 33.51 -1.07 -26.15
C GLY A 197 32.30 -1.97 -25.91
N LYS A 198 32.50 -3.29 -25.98
CA LYS A 198 31.54 -4.34 -25.64
C LYS A 198 32.34 -5.61 -25.34
N GLN A 199 32.82 -5.76 -24.11
CA GLN A 199 33.37 -7.05 -23.68
C GLN A 199 33.11 -7.39 -22.22
N TYR A 200 32.77 -6.42 -21.36
CA TYR A 200 32.44 -6.73 -19.96
C TYR A 200 30.97 -7.12 -19.69
N ALA A 201 30.06 -6.99 -20.67
CA ALA A 201 28.64 -7.31 -20.49
C ALA A 201 28.19 -8.64 -21.14
N SER A 202 29.07 -9.31 -21.89
CA SER A 202 28.74 -10.60 -22.56
C SER A 202 29.07 -11.80 -21.67
N GLU A 203 30.17 -11.73 -20.92
CA GLU A 203 30.66 -12.87 -20.11
C GLU A 203 29.76 -13.14 -18.88
N GLU A 204 29.18 -12.12 -18.26
CA GLU A 204 28.19 -12.30 -17.18
C GLU A 204 26.82 -12.80 -17.69
N ALA A 205 26.43 -12.44 -18.91
CA ALA A 205 25.18 -12.91 -19.52
C ALA A 205 25.27 -14.38 -19.98
N GLU A 206 26.44 -14.81 -20.48
CA GLU A 206 26.72 -16.19 -20.87
C GLU A 206 26.89 -17.11 -19.64
N MET A 207 27.51 -16.62 -18.56
CA MET A 207 27.59 -17.35 -17.28
C MET A 207 26.20 -17.55 -16.65
N MET A 208 25.33 -16.53 -16.69
CA MET A 208 23.95 -16.64 -16.21
C MET A 208 23.09 -17.55 -17.11
N HIS A 209 23.31 -17.55 -18.43
CA HIS A 209 22.62 -18.49 -19.34
C HIS A 209 23.04 -19.94 -19.11
N SER A 210 24.32 -20.22 -18.85
CA SER A 210 24.84 -21.56 -18.54
C SER A 210 24.29 -22.12 -17.21
N ILE A 211 24.16 -21.27 -16.18
CA ILE A 211 23.57 -21.66 -14.88
C ILE A 211 22.06 -21.90 -15.02
N VAL A 212 21.36 -21.08 -15.81
CA VAL A 212 19.91 -21.26 -16.05
C VAL A 212 19.62 -22.50 -16.89
N GLU A 213 20.46 -22.84 -17.88
CA GLU A 213 20.34 -24.10 -18.63
C GLU A 213 20.64 -25.32 -17.76
N GLN A 214 21.66 -25.27 -16.89
CA GLN A 214 21.92 -26.33 -15.90
C GLN A 214 20.75 -26.52 -14.94
N LEU A 215 20.14 -25.45 -14.42
CA LEU A 215 18.97 -25.53 -13.54
C LEU A 215 17.71 -26.02 -14.29
N GLN A 216 17.55 -25.71 -15.58
CA GLN A 216 16.45 -26.23 -16.41
C GLN A 216 16.60 -27.72 -16.74
N GLU A 217 17.82 -28.22 -16.94
CA GLU A 217 18.08 -29.66 -17.11
C GLU A 217 17.88 -30.44 -15.81
N GLU A 218 18.30 -29.90 -14.66
CA GLU A 218 18.05 -30.51 -13.35
C GLU A 218 16.55 -30.55 -13.01
N MET A 219 15.80 -29.49 -13.32
CA MET A 219 14.34 -29.47 -13.17
C MET A 219 13.62 -30.47 -14.09
N LYS A 220 14.14 -30.71 -15.31
CA LYS A 220 13.62 -31.77 -16.19
C LYS A 220 13.95 -33.16 -15.65
N ALA A 221 15.17 -33.39 -15.16
CA ALA A 221 15.57 -34.66 -14.57
C ALA A 221 14.77 -35.00 -13.30
N LEU A 222 14.47 -34.01 -12.46
CA LEU A 222 13.62 -34.17 -11.27
C LEU A 222 12.16 -34.47 -11.65
N LYS A 223 11.62 -33.88 -12.72
CA LYS A 223 10.27 -34.20 -13.21
C LYS A 223 10.16 -35.61 -13.80
N VAL A 224 11.21 -36.13 -14.42
CA VAL A 224 11.24 -37.52 -14.92
C VAL A 224 11.32 -38.51 -13.75
N LYS A 225 12.18 -38.25 -12.75
CA LYS A 225 12.25 -39.07 -11.53
C LYS A 225 10.96 -39.05 -10.71
N LEU A 226 10.26 -37.92 -10.67
CA LEU A 226 8.96 -37.84 -9.99
C LEU A 226 7.90 -38.69 -10.70
N ARG A 227 7.91 -38.73 -12.04
CA ARG A 227 7.01 -39.62 -12.81
C ARG A 227 7.38 -41.09 -12.66
N GLU A 228 8.67 -41.44 -12.67
CA GLU A 228 9.11 -42.83 -12.42
C GLU A 228 8.76 -43.30 -11.00
N GLN A 229 8.82 -42.42 -9.99
CA GLN A 229 8.38 -42.74 -8.63
C GLN A 229 6.85 -42.85 -8.51
N ASP A 230 6.09 -42.04 -9.24
CA ASP A 230 4.62 -42.12 -9.29
C ASP A 230 4.15 -43.40 -10.03
N GLU A 231 4.85 -43.81 -11.09
CA GLU A 231 4.65 -45.10 -11.78
C GLU A 231 5.02 -46.30 -10.89
N GLN A 232 6.09 -46.18 -10.09
CA GLN A 232 6.48 -47.21 -9.10
C GLN A 232 5.51 -47.29 -7.90
N LEU A 233 4.83 -46.19 -7.55
CA LEU A 233 3.80 -46.16 -6.51
C LEU A 233 2.45 -46.68 -7.00
N GLN A 234 2.09 -46.46 -8.28
CA GLN A 234 0.91 -47.10 -8.89
C GLN A 234 1.10 -48.60 -9.18
N ALA A 235 2.35 -49.08 -9.31
CA ALA A 235 2.64 -50.51 -9.54
C ALA A 235 2.64 -51.37 -8.26
N LYS A 236 2.42 -50.80 -7.07
CA LYS A 236 2.34 -51.53 -5.78
C LYS A 236 1.05 -51.21 -5.03
N SER A 237 -0.07 -51.73 -5.52
CA SER A 237 -1.24 -52.03 -4.67
C SER A 237 -1.50 -53.55 -4.71
N PRO A 238 -1.47 -54.24 -3.56
CA PRO A 238 -1.72 -55.68 -3.50
C PRO A 238 -3.23 -55.95 -3.59
N ALA A 239 -3.62 -56.74 -4.59
CA ALA A 239 -4.89 -57.46 -4.60
C ALA A 239 -4.56 -58.94 -4.38
N ASP A 240 -4.83 -59.46 -3.18
CA ASP A 240 -5.26 -60.85 -2.99
C ASP A 240 -5.66 -61.15 -1.54
N ALA A 241 -6.60 -62.10 -1.43
CA ALA A 241 -7.10 -62.81 -0.25
C ALA A 241 -8.30 -62.21 0.52
N SER A 242 -9.50 -62.41 -0.04
CA SER A 242 -10.69 -62.75 0.77
C SER A 242 -11.37 -63.95 0.13
N ALA A 243 -11.25 -65.10 0.78
CA ALA A 243 -11.91 -66.32 0.41
C ALA A 243 -12.49 -66.99 1.67
N LEU A 244 -13.73 -67.51 1.53
CA LEU A 244 -14.45 -68.47 2.39
C LEU A 244 -15.08 -67.90 3.69
N HIS A 245 -16.32 -68.20 4.10
CA HIS A 245 -17.36 -69.09 3.58
C HIS A 245 -18.76 -68.66 4.11
N LYS A 246 -19.76 -69.05 3.31
CA LYS A 246 -21.21 -68.89 3.51
C LYS A 246 -21.76 -69.98 4.45
N SER A 247 -22.71 -69.56 5.27
CA SER A 247 -23.64 -70.27 6.16
C SER A 247 -24.03 -71.72 5.81
N THR A 248 -24.03 -72.59 6.82
CA THR A 248 -24.84 -73.83 6.88
C THR A 248 -25.75 -73.77 8.10
N SER A 249 -27.05 -73.95 7.83
CA SER A 249 -28.17 -74.17 8.77
C SER A 249 -27.99 -75.44 9.59
N MET A 250 -28.45 -75.46 10.86
CA MET A 250 -29.25 -76.56 11.46
C MET A 250 -29.65 -76.24 12.92
N ASP A 251 -30.89 -76.64 13.25
CA ASP A 251 -31.58 -76.53 14.54
C ASP A 251 -30.98 -77.39 15.68
N VAL A 252 -31.42 -77.07 16.91
CA VAL A 252 -31.83 -77.98 18.02
C VAL A 252 -31.07 -77.85 19.37
N ALA A 253 -31.87 -77.42 20.37
CA ALA A 253 -31.98 -77.79 21.78
C ALA A 253 -30.91 -77.48 22.85
N GLU A 254 -31.46 -77.04 23.98
CA GLU A 254 -30.91 -76.92 25.33
C GLU A 254 -30.11 -78.15 25.80
N GLY A 255 -28.94 -77.91 26.39
CA GLY A 255 -28.18 -78.90 27.15
C GLY A 255 -26.83 -78.35 27.60
N SER A 256 -26.66 -78.16 28.92
CA SER A 256 -25.43 -77.66 29.56
C SER A 256 -24.20 -78.51 29.22
N CYS A 257 -23.17 -77.89 28.63
CA CYS A 257 -21.96 -78.57 28.14
C CYS A 257 -20.68 -77.88 28.69
N GLU A 258 -19.77 -78.63 29.32
CA GLU A 258 -18.50 -78.09 29.83
C GLU A 258 -17.56 -77.57 28.71
N ALA A 259 -17.68 -78.11 27.48
CA ALA A 259 -17.02 -77.56 26.31
C ALA A 259 -17.60 -76.18 25.89
N CYS A 260 -18.87 -75.90 26.21
CA CYS A 260 -19.44 -74.56 26.08
C CYS A 260 -18.83 -73.60 27.10
N SER A 261 -18.49 -74.03 28.32
CA SER A 261 -17.80 -73.12 29.28
C SER A 261 -16.37 -72.75 28.84
N LEU A 262 -15.66 -73.66 28.17
CA LEU A 262 -14.33 -73.41 27.57
C LEU A 262 -14.43 -72.57 26.29
N ALA A 263 -15.47 -72.78 25.48
CA ALA A 263 -15.76 -71.96 24.31
C ALA A 263 -16.23 -70.54 24.70
N GLU A 264 -17.01 -70.41 25.77
CA GLU A 264 -17.43 -69.15 26.38
C GLU A 264 -16.22 -68.38 26.92
N LYS A 265 -15.32 -69.02 27.67
CA LYS A 265 -14.07 -68.36 28.11
C LYS A 265 -13.20 -67.90 26.94
N LYS A 266 -13.05 -68.71 25.89
CA LYS A 266 -12.33 -68.30 24.67
C LYS A 266 -13.06 -67.19 23.90
N ALA A 267 -14.39 -67.20 23.88
CA ALA A 267 -15.19 -66.14 23.28
C ALA A 267 -15.12 -64.84 24.08
N GLU A 268 -15.07 -64.92 25.41
CA GLU A 268 -14.82 -63.79 26.31
C GLU A 268 -13.41 -63.23 26.13
N GLU A 269 -12.39 -64.07 26.01
CA GLU A 269 -11.00 -63.66 25.71
C GLU A 269 -10.88 -63.00 24.32
N LEU A 270 -11.54 -63.57 23.29
CA LEU A 270 -11.60 -62.99 21.96
C LEU A 270 -12.39 -61.68 21.93
N ASN A 271 -13.50 -61.57 22.66
CA ASN A 271 -14.27 -60.34 22.81
C ASN A 271 -13.48 -59.27 23.58
N ALA A 272 -12.71 -59.66 24.60
CA ALA A 272 -11.80 -58.76 25.30
C ALA A 272 -10.67 -58.27 24.36
N HIS A 273 -10.15 -59.15 23.50
CA HIS A 273 -9.15 -58.79 22.49
C HIS A 273 -9.71 -57.87 21.41
N LEU A 274 -10.92 -58.15 20.90
CA LEU A 274 -11.64 -57.30 19.95
C LEU A 274 -11.96 -55.94 20.56
N SER A 275 -12.42 -55.89 21.82
CA SER A 275 -12.65 -54.64 22.56
C SER A 275 -11.36 -53.84 22.73
N LYS A 276 -10.22 -54.50 23.00
CA LYS A 276 -8.91 -53.85 23.10
C LYS A 276 -8.43 -53.31 21.74
N GLN A 277 -8.62 -54.06 20.66
CA GLN A 277 -8.31 -53.60 19.31
C GLN A 277 -9.22 -52.45 18.87
N GLN A 278 -10.52 -52.52 19.18
CA GLN A 278 -11.46 -51.44 18.89
C GLN A 278 -11.05 -50.14 19.61
N LYS A 279 -10.72 -50.20 20.90
CA LYS A 279 -10.18 -49.05 21.65
C LYS A 279 -8.89 -48.51 21.04
N GLN A 280 -8.03 -49.37 20.49
CA GLN A 280 -6.80 -48.96 19.84
C GLN A 280 -7.06 -48.30 18.48
N VAL A 281 -8.03 -48.78 17.71
CA VAL A 281 -8.50 -48.15 16.46
C VAL A 281 -9.11 -46.78 16.75
N ASP A 282 -9.99 -46.68 17.76
CA ASP A 282 -10.62 -45.42 18.15
C ASP A 282 -9.57 -44.38 18.57
N LEU A 283 -8.55 -44.80 19.31
CA LEU A 283 -7.43 -43.94 19.71
C LEU A 283 -6.62 -43.44 18.50
N LEU A 284 -6.27 -44.33 17.57
CA LEU A 284 -5.56 -43.96 16.34
C LEU A 284 -6.41 -43.05 15.45
N GLN A 285 -7.72 -43.26 15.41
CA GLN A 285 -8.64 -42.44 14.63
C GLN A 285 -8.78 -41.03 15.22
N LYS A 286 -8.79 -40.90 16.56
CA LYS A 286 -8.72 -39.60 17.24
C LYS A 286 -7.41 -38.87 16.91
N GLN A 287 -6.26 -39.56 17.00
CA GLN A 287 -4.95 -39.00 16.64
C GLN A 287 -4.86 -38.59 15.16
N LEU A 288 -5.50 -39.34 14.26
CA LEU A 288 -5.57 -39.00 12.84
C LEU A 288 -6.39 -37.73 12.58
N VAL A 289 -7.50 -37.55 13.30
CA VAL A 289 -8.31 -36.32 13.20
C VAL A 289 -7.53 -35.12 13.75
N GLU A 290 -6.90 -35.26 14.91
CA GLU A 290 -6.07 -34.20 15.51
C GLU A 290 -4.91 -33.80 14.57
N SER A 291 -4.20 -34.77 14.00
CA SER A 291 -3.13 -34.49 13.04
C SER A 291 -3.64 -33.82 11.76
N ARG A 292 -4.79 -34.22 11.21
CA ARG A 292 -5.43 -33.54 10.08
C ARG A 292 -5.81 -32.09 10.40
N GLU A 293 -6.33 -31.82 11.59
CA GLU A 293 -6.63 -30.45 12.01
C GLU A 293 -5.35 -29.61 12.16
N THR A 294 -4.28 -30.18 12.71
CA THR A 294 -2.99 -29.48 12.80
C THR A 294 -2.41 -29.18 11.42
N LEU A 295 -2.50 -30.12 10.48
CA LEU A 295 -2.06 -29.93 9.09
C LEU A 295 -2.89 -28.86 8.37
N ALA A 296 -4.20 -28.82 8.59
CA ALA A 296 -5.08 -27.80 8.03
C ALA A 296 -4.75 -26.39 8.56
N LYS A 297 -4.49 -26.26 9.87
CA LYS A 297 -4.03 -25.00 10.48
C LYS A 297 -2.68 -24.57 9.91
N GLU A 298 -1.74 -25.49 9.77
CA GLU A 298 -0.42 -25.21 9.20
C GLU A 298 -0.52 -24.79 7.72
N ALA A 299 -1.38 -25.43 6.93
CA ALA A 299 -1.63 -25.06 5.54
C ALA A 299 -2.24 -23.66 5.42
N ALA A 300 -3.18 -23.30 6.32
CA ALA A 300 -3.75 -21.95 6.37
C ALA A 300 -2.70 -20.90 6.72
N LEU A 301 -1.82 -21.18 7.70
CA LEU A 301 -0.71 -20.30 8.06
C LEU A 301 0.29 -20.13 6.92
N ARG A 302 0.64 -21.21 6.20
CA ARG A 302 1.51 -21.13 5.02
C ARG A 302 0.91 -20.24 3.95
N LYS A 303 -0.39 -20.40 3.67
CA LYS A 303 -1.09 -19.56 2.69
C LYS A 303 -1.08 -18.09 3.09
N ASP A 304 -1.39 -17.77 4.35
CA ASP A 304 -1.36 -16.39 4.85
C ASP A 304 0.05 -15.77 4.74
N LEU A 305 1.10 -16.53 5.06
CA LEU A 305 2.48 -16.08 4.88
C LEU A 305 2.85 -15.88 3.40
N GLU A 306 2.38 -16.74 2.49
CA GLU A 306 2.57 -16.58 1.05
C GLU A 306 1.86 -15.33 0.52
N ASP A 307 0.61 -15.09 0.96
CA ASP A 307 -0.19 -13.92 0.58
C ASP A 307 0.48 -12.62 1.08
N GLN A 308 0.89 -12.57 2.36
CA GLN A 308 1.62 -11.42 2.92
C GLN A 308 2.95 -11.17 2.22
N TRP A 309 3.65 -12.24 1.83
CA TRP A 309 4.91 -12.11 1.12
C TRP A 309 4.71 -11.60 -0.32
N GLN A 310 3.65 -12.04 -0.99
CA GLN A 310 3.26 -11.52 -2.30
C GLN A 310 2.85 -10.05 -2.23
N GLU A 311 2.08 -9.65 -1.22
CA GLU A 311 1.69 -8.25 -1.01
C GLU A 311 2.91 -7.36 -0.81
N LYS A 312 3.83 -7.73 0.09
CA LYS A 312 5.08 -6.97 0.31
C LYS A 312 5.95 -6.90 -0.94
N ARG A 313 6.02 -7.98 -1.72
CA ARG A 313 6.76 -8.00 -2.97
C ARG A 313 6.17 -7.00 -3.97
N GLU A 314 4.86 -7.00 -4.17
CA GLU A 314 4.22 -6.07 -5.12
C GLU A 314 4.29 -4.62 -4.62
N ALA A 315 4.20 -4.38 -3.31
CA ALA A 315 4.43 -3.06 -2.71
C ALA A 315 5.86 -2.55 -3.00
N HIS A 316 6.89 -3.34 -2.70
CA HIS A 316 8.28 -2.97 -3.00
C HIS A 316 8.53 -2.81 -4.50
N LYS A 317 7.91 -3.63 -5.35
CA LYS A 317 8.00 -3.48 -6.80
C LYS A 317 7.40 -2.16 -7.28
N SER A 318 6.25 -1.76 -6.73
CA SER A 318 5.62 -0.47 -7.03
C SER A 318 6.49 0.70 -6.55
N GLU A 319 7.06 0.59 -5.36
CA GLU A 319 7.96 1.59 -4.78
C GLU A 319 9.24 1.77 -5.61
N VAL A 320 9.91 0.66 -5.96
CA VAL A 320 11.10 0.68 -6.83
C VAL A 320 10.77 1.28 -8.19
N GLN A 321 9.59 1.00 -8.74
CA GLN A 321 9.16 1.59 -10.00
C GLN A 321 8.96 3.11 -9.86
N SER A 322 8.32 3.58 -8.79
CA SER A 322 8.18 5.00 -8.48
C SER A 322 9.52 5.71 -8.34
N LEU A 323 10.46 5.12 -7.60
CA LEU A 323 11.82 5.66 -7.43
C LEU A 323 12.58 5.70 -8.76
N ARG A 324 12.43 4.68 -9.61
CA ARG A 324 13.03 4.66 -10.95
C ARG A 324 12.46 5.76 -11.84
N ASP A 325 11.15 5.99 -11.79
CA ASP A 325 10.51 7.06 -12.58
C ASP A 325 10.90 8.46 -12.08
N GLN A 326 11.05 8.63 -10.77
CA GLN A 326 11.61 9.86 -10.18
C GLN A 326 13.07 10.07 -10.58
N ALA A 327 13.92 9.04 -10.51
CA ALA A 327 15.31 9.11 -10.92
C ALA A 327 15.45 9.52 -12.39
N LYS A 328 14.65 8.91 -13.28
CA LYS A 328 14.60 9.26 -14.70
C LYS A 328 14.16 10.71 -14.94
N THR A 329 13.16 11.17 -14.18
CA THR A 329 12.69 12.56 -14.25
C THR A 329 13.76 13.55 -13.79
N ASN A 330 14.49 13.21 -12.72
CA ASN A 330 15.58 14.03 -12.21
C ASN A 330 16.78 14.06 -13.16
N GLU A 331 17.12 12.94 -13.78
CA GLU A 331 18.15 12.85 -14.82
C GLU A 331 17.80 13.74 -16.01
N GLN A 332 16.54 13.68 -16.49
CA GLN A 332 16.08 14.56 -17.57
C GLN A 332 16.17 16.04 -17.19
N ARG A 333 15.75 16.42 -15.97
CA ARG A 333 15.87 17.80 -15.49
C ARG A 333 17.32 18.28 -15.40
N LEU A 334 18.23 17.39 -15.01
CA LEU A 334 19.67 17.68 -14.98
C LEU A 334 20.21 17.91 -16.40
N LEU A 335 19.83 17.08 -17.36
CA LEU A 335 20.21 17.25 -18.77
C LEU A 335 19.67 18.56 -19.34
N ASP A 336 18.40 18.88 -19.09
CA ASP A 336 17.78 20.14 -19.54
C ASP A 336 18.49 21.35 -18.93
N MET A 337 18.85 21.28 -17.63
CA MET A 337 19.61 22.34 -16.95
C MET A 337 21.03 22.49 -17.52
N GLN A 338 21.72 21.38 -17.79
CA GLN A 338 23.05 21.41 -18.42
C GLN A 338 23.00 22.01 -19.82
N GLN A 339 21.98 21.67 -20.61
CA GLN A 339 21.79 22.25 -21.94
C GLN A 339 21.51 23.75 -21.85
N ALA A 340 20.61 24.18 -20.97
CA ALA A 340 20.33 25.61 -20.76
C ALA A 340 21.58 26.39 -20.30
N PHE A 341 22.41 25.78 -19.44
CA PHE A 341 23.68 26.36 -19.03
C PHE A 341 24.65 26.53 -20.22
N LEU A 342 24.76 25.53 -21.09
CA LEU A 342 25.62 25.64 -22.28
C LEU A 342 25.11 26.69 -23.27
N GLU A 343 23.80 26.74 -23.50
CA GLU A 343 23.19 27.75 -24.39
C GLU A 343 23.39 29.18 -23.86
N THR A 344 23.22 29.38 -22.55
CA THR A 344 23.47 30.68 -21.91
C THR A 344 24.96 31.04 -21.92
N LYS A 345 25.86 30.08 -21.68
CA LYS A 345 27.32 30.29 -21.80
C LYS A 345 27.69 30.74 -23.22
N ASP A 346 27.17 30.06 -24.24
CA ASP A 346 27.45 30.39 -25.63
C ASP A 346 26.89 31.76 -26.02
N GLU A 347 25.72 32.14 -25.50
CA GLU A 347 25.17 33.48 -25.71
C GLU A 347 26.02 34.56 -25.05
N VAL A 348 26.49 34.33 -23.81
CA VAL A 348 27.38 35.26 -23.12
C VAL A 348 28.71 35.43 -23.87
N ILE A 349 29.29 34.33 -24.36
CA ILE A 349 30.52 34.37 -25.18
C ILE A 349 30.29 35.18 -26.45
N LYS A 350 29.16 34.99 -27.14
CA LYS A 350 28.81 35.78 -28.33
C LYS A 350 28.66 37.26 -28.01
N GLN A 351 28.08 37.61 -26.86
CA GLN A 351 27.96 39.01 -26.44
C GLN A 351 29.32 39.63 -26.14
N ILE A 352 30.20 38.92 -25.43
CA ILE A 352 31.58 39.37 -25.18
C ILE A 352 32.33 39.57 -26.48
N GLN A 353 32.20 38.66 -27.45
CA GLN A 353 32.84 38.80 -28.76
C GLN A 353 32.34 40.06 -29.49
N ARG A 354 31.02 40.29 -29.54
CA ARG A 354 30.46 41.50 -30.17
C ARG A 354 30.98 42.79 -29.55
N VAL A 355 31.01 42.85 -28.22
CA VAL A 355 31.53 44.03 -27.50
C VAL A 355 33.03 44.22 -27.76
N THR A 356 33.79 43.13 -27.87
CA THR A 356 35.22 43.18 -28.19
C THR A 356 35.44 43.70 -29.62
N ASP A 357 34.70 43.18 -30.59
CA ASP A 357 34.78 43.61 -31.99
C ASP A 357 34.38 45.09 -32.15
N ASP A 358 33.33 45.53 -31.45
CA ASP A 358 32.90 46.93 -31.46
C ASP A 358 33.93 47.85 -30.80
N ARG A 359 34.54 47.42 -29.69
CA ARG A 359 35.65 48.16 -29.05
C ARG A 359 36.83 48.31 -30.00
N GLU A 360 37.23 47.25 -30.69
CA GLU A 360 38.32 47.30 -31.66
C GLU A 360 38.01 48.19 -32.86
N ARG A 361 36.76 48.15 -33.35
CA ARG A 361 36.29 49.03 -34.43
C ARG A 361 36.36 50.49 -34.02
N VAL A 362 35.88 50.83 -32.82
CA VAL A 362 35.95 52.19 -32.27
C VAL A 362 37.40 52.62 -32.08
N ASN A 363 38.27 51.73 -31.57
CA ASN A 363 39.67 52.06 -31.38
C ASN A 363 40.39 52.36 -32.69
N LYS A 364 40.15 51.56 -33.74
CA LYS A 364 40.69 51.82 -35.10
C LYS A 364 40.19 53.14 -35.67
N GLN A 365 38.91 53.48 -35.46
CA GLN A 365 38.37 54.77 -35.88
C GLN A 365 39.03 55.92 -35.13
N LEU A 366 39.28 55.76 -33.83
CA LEU A 366 39.95 56.76 -33.01
C LEU A 366 41.40 56.97 -33.46
N GLU A 367 42.15 55.89 -33.72
CA GLU A 367 43.51 55.93 -34.27
C GLU A 367 43.55 56.61 -35.65
N THR A 368 42.58 56.29 -36.52
CA THR A 368 42.48 56.93 -37.85
C THR A 368 42.20 58.43 -37.71
N LEU A 369 41.26 58.82 -36.85
CA LEU A 369 40.94 60.22 -36.61
C LEU A 369 42.10 60.98 -35.98
N GLN A 370 42.88 60.35 -35.10
CA GLN A 370 44.11 60.94 -34.56
C GLN A 370 45.16 61.15 -35.66
N ALA A 371 45.41 60.14 -36.49
CA ALA A 371 46.33 60.25 -37.61
C ALA A 371 45.91 61.33 -38.61
N ASP A 372 44.62 61.41 -38.94
CA ASP A 372 44.08 62.45 -39.82
C ASP A 372 44.20 63.85 -39.20
N ASN A 373 43.98 63.98 -37.88
CA ASN A 373 44.15 65.26 -37.18
C ASN A 373 45.62 65.70 -37.19
N ASP A 374 46.54 64.80 -36.85
CA ASP A 374 47.97 65.07 -36.88
C ASP A 374 48.45 65.42 -38.29
N PHE A 375 47.95 64.71 -39.30
CA PHE A 375 48.25 64.97 -40.71
C PHE A 375 47.71 66.33 -41.18
N LEU A 376 46.45 66.65 -40.87
CA LEU A 376 45.83 67.93 -41.24
C LEU A 376 46.46 69.10 -40.51
N SER A 377 46.75 68.94 -39.21
CA SER A 377 47.46 69.93 -38.39
C SER A 377 48.87 70.16 -38.93
N GLY A 378 49.61 69.09 -39.23
CA GLY A 378 50.94 69.17 -39.83
C GLY A 378 50.94 69.83 -41.21
N ARG A 379 50.00 69.46 -42.09
CA ARG A 379 49.83 70.13 -43.40
C ARG A 379 49.44 71.59 -43.25
N TYR A 380 48.51 71.90 -42.35
CA TYR A 380 48.09 73.28 -42.11
C TYR A 380 49.26 74.14 -41.66
N LEU A 381 50.07 73.67 -40.72
CA LEU A 381 51.27 74.36 -40.25
C LEU A 381 52.30 74.53 -41.38
N ALA A 382 52.61 73.46 -42.12
CA ALA A 382 53.56 73.52 -43.23
C ALA A 382 53.11 74.49 -44.34
N THR A 383 51.84 74.42 -44.74
CA THR A 383 51.28 75.32 -45.76
C THR A 383 51.16 76.76 -45.25
N SER A 384 50.84 76.97 -43.96
CA SER A 384 50.85 78.31 -43.33
C SER A 384 52.26 78.91 -43.32
N GLU A 385 53.27 78.13 -42.93
CA GLU A 385 54.68 78.56 -42.96
C GLU A 385 55.18 78.81 -44.39
N GLU A 386 54.80 77.99 -45.36
CA GLU A 386 55.12 78.22 -46.78
C GLU A 386 54.49 79.52 -47.29
N ILE A 387 53.26 79.82 -46.92
CA ILE A 387 52.57 81.06 -47.30
C ILE A 387 53.22 82.27 -46.60
N ASP A 388 53.54 82.18 -45.31
CA ASP A 388 54.17 83.27 -44.55
C ASP A 388 55.61 83.57 -45.03
N ASN A 389 56.35 82.55 -45.45
CA ASN A 389 57.72 82.69 -45.95
C ASN A 389 57.82 83.06 -47.44
N GLN A 390 56.69 83.09 -48.16
CA GLN A 390 56.67 83.49 -49.56
C GLN A 390 56.84 85.02 -49.69
N TYR A 391 58.00 85.43 -50.21
CA TYR A 391 58.19 86.80 -50.67
C TYR A 391 57.40 87.04 -51.97
N ILE A 392 56.50 88.01 -51.96
CA ILE A 392 55.78 88.47 -53.17
C ILE A 392 56.80 89.12 -54.11
N ASN A 393 57.33 88.32 -55.04
CA ASN A 393 58.24 88.79 -56.08
C ASN A 393 57.43 89.00 -57.37
N LEU A 394 57.14 90.25 -57.70
CA LEU A 394 56.38 90.58 -58.91
C LEU A 394 57.34 90.57 -60.11
N PRO A 395 57.10 89.74 -61.15
CA PRO A 395 58.01 89.62 -62.29
C PRO A 395 58.19 90.96 -63.01
N ASN A 396 59.44 91.38 -63.22
CA ASN A 396 59.75 92.68 -63.83
C ASN A 396 60.04 92.57 -65.34
N THR A 397 59.97 91.37 -65.92
CA THR A 397 60.19 91.11 -67.35
C THR A 397 59.09 90.24 -67.98
N VAL A 398 58.82 90.46 -69.27
CA VAL A 398 57.77 89.74 -70.02
C VAL A 398 58.04 88.23 -70.11
N VAL A 399 59.31 87.83 -70.12
CA VAL A 399 59.74 86.42 -70.19
C VAL A 399 59.44 85.70 -68.88
N GLU A 400 59.78 86.30 -67.73
CA GLU A 400 59.48 85.76 -66.40
C GLU A 400 57.96 85.66 -66.17
N LEU A 401 57.17 86.61 -66.70
CA LEU A 401 55.72 86.56 -66.65
C LEU A 401 55.15 85.39 -67.48
N GLN A 402 55.67 85.15 -68.69
CA GLN A 402 55.27 84.00 -69.50
C GLN A 402 55.61 82.66 -68.82
N GLU A 403 56.78 82.57 -68.17
CA GLU A 403 57.18 81.38 -67.43
C GLU A 403 56.30 81.13 -66.20
N LEU A 404 55.89 82.19 -65.49
CA LEU A 404 54.97 82.10 -64.36
C LEU A 404 53.57 81.69 -64.80
N MET A 405 53.07 82.23 -65.93
CA MET A 405 51.80 81.80 -66.53
C MET A 405 51.83 80.33 -66.95
N LEU A 406 52.94 79.86 -67.54
CA LEU A 406 53.13 78.45 -67.90
C LEU A 406 53.16 77.56 -66.66
N ARG A 407 53.87 77.96 -65.58
CA ARG A 407 53.84 77.25 -64.29
C ARG A 407 52.42 77.16 -63.73
N GLN A 408 51.69 78.28 -63.66
CA GLN A 408 50.31 78.29 -63.17
C GLN A 408 49.36 77.45 -64.04
N GLN A 409 49.51 77.47 -65.37
CA GLN A 409 48.75 76.58 -66.25
C GLN A 409 49.08 75.10 -65.97
N ASN A 410 50.34 74.77 -65.73
CA ASN A 410 50.76 73.41 -65.45
C ASN A 410 50.24 72.92 -64.07
N GLU A 411 50.29 73.79 -63.05
CA GLU A 411 49.69 73.53 -61.73
C GLU A 411 48.17 73.35 -61.83
N LEU A 412 47.47 74.17 -62.63
CA LEU A 412 46.04 74.00 -62.90
C LEU A 412 45.73 72.68 -63.60
N ILE A 413 46.54 72.27 -64.57
CA ILE A 413 46.40 70.96 -65.24
C ILE A 413 46.59 69.84 -64.23
N GLN A 414 47.64 69.92 -63.40
CA GLN A 414 47.94 68.90 -62.40
C GLN A 414 46.83 68.79 -61.35
N ALA A 415 46.32 69.92 -60.84
CA ALA A 415 45.17 69.95 -59.93
C ALA A 415 43.89 69.38 -60.56
N ARG A 416 43.66 69.63 -61.85
CA ARG A 416 42.51 69.10 -62.58
C ARG A 416 42.58 67.58 -62.74
N VAL A 417 43.75 67.04 -63.10
CA VAL A 417 43.97 65.59 -63.20
C VAL A 417 43.81 64.91 -61.84
N SER A 418 44.35 65.50 -60.76
CA SER A 418 44.16 65.00 -59.40
C SER A 418 42.69 65.02 -58.98
N SER A 419 41.96 66.09 -59.32
CA SER A 419 40.52 66.18 -59.04
C SER A 419 39.70 65.14 -59.82
N GLU A 420 40.06 64.85 -61.07
CA GLU A 420 39.41 63.79 -61.87
C GLU A 420 39.70 62.40 -61.30
N TYR A 421 40.94 62.14 -60.87
CA TYR A 421 41.32 60.88 -60.22
C TYR A 421 40.55 60.65 -58.91
N GLU A 422 40.48 61.65 -58.04
CA GLU A 422 39.70 61.54 -56.80
C GLU A 422 38.20 61.38 -57.07
N ARG A 423 37.66 62.06 -58.09
CA ARG A 423 36.26 61.85 -58.51
C ARG A 423 36.00 60.41 -58.95
N GLN A 424 36.92 59.81 -59.72
CA GLN A 424 36.79 58.43 -60.17
C GLN A 424 36.92 57.43 -59.01
N LYS A 425 37.79 57.72 -58.05
CA LYS A 425 37.91 56.95 -56.81
C LYS A 425 36.63 57.03 -55.97
N CYS A 426 36.05 58.21 -55.82
CA CYS A 426 34.76 58.39 -55.14
C CYS A 426 33.67 57.53 -55.79
N THR A 427 33.54 57.54 -57.11
CA THR A 427 32.54 56.70 -57.80
C THR A 427 32.76 55.21 -57.55
N SER A 428 34.01 54.74 -57.56
CA SER A 428 34.31 53.33 -57.24
C SER A 428 33.93 52.97 -55.81
N THR A 429 34.16 53.87 -54.85
CA THR A 429 33.77 53.65 -53.45
C THR A 429 32.25 53.71 -53.26
N GLU A 430 31.54 54.53 -54.04
CA GLU A 430 30.07 54.58 -54.02
C GLU A 430 29.48 53.26 -54.51
N ASP A 431 30.01 52.68 -55.58
CA ASP A 431 29.60 51.37 -56.10
C ASP A 431 29.84 50.25 -55.05
N GLU A 432 31.00 50.26 -54.38
CA GLU A 432 31.30 49.31 -53.31
C GLU A 432 30.33 49.45 -52.12
N ILE A 433 30.05 50.69 -51.69
CA ILE A 433 29.05 50.98 -50.66
C ILE A 433 27.67 50.47 -51.08
N GLN A 434 27.31 50.60 -52.36
CA GLN A 434 26.01 50.17 -52.87
C GLN A 434 25.86 48.64 -52.83
N ILE A 435 26.92 47.90 -53.16
CA ILE A 435 26.95 46.43 -53.06
C ILE A 435 26.82 45.99 -51.60
N LEU A 436 27.58 46.60 -50.68
CA LEU A 436 27.51 46.28 -49.25
C LEU A 436 26.12 46.57 -48.67
N ARG A 437 25.47 47.66 -49.10
CA ARG A 437 24.08 47.96 -48.73
C ARG A 437 23.11 46.90 -49.23
N ALA A 438 23.26 46.44 -50.47
CA ALA A 438 22.41 45.37 -51.02
C ALA A 438 22.55 44.06 -50.24
N GLN A 439 23.79 43.65 -49.90
CA GLN A 439 24.05 42.47 -49.08
C GLN A 439 23.46 42.59 -47.67
N LEU A 440 23.56 43.78 -47.06
CA LEU A 440 22.96 44.04 -45.75
C LEU A 440 21.42 43.98 -45.80
N GLU A 441 20.80 44.49 -46.87
CA GLU A 441 19.35 44.42 -47.10
C GLU A 441 18.89 42.97 -47.22
N GLU A 442 19.62 42.13 -47.96
CA GLU A 442 19.33 40.70 -48.12
C GLU A 442 19.41 39.94 -46.80
N SER A 443 20.52 40.07 -46.06
CA SER A 443 20.69 39.47 -44.73
C SER A 443 19.60 39.94 -43.74
N ASN A 444 19.21 41.23 -43.81
CA ASN A 444 18.11 41.75 -43.01
C ASN A 444 16.76 41.13 -43.40
N ASN A 445 16.51 40.92 -44.68
CA ASN A 445 15.28 40.29 -45.16
C ASN A 445 15.20 38.82 -44.73
N GLU A 446 16.29 38.07 -44.79
CA GLU A 446 16.39 36.71 -44.26
C GLU A 446 16.11 36.68 -42.75
N ARG A 447 16.74 37.58 -41.99
CA ARG A 447 16.49 37.72 -40.54
C ARG A 447 15.02 38.04 -40.24
N ARG A 448 14.39 38.92 -41.01
CA ARG A 448 12.95 39.23 -40.89
C ARG A 448 12.09 38.01 -41.24
N ALA A 449 12.44 37.24 -42.27
CA ALA A 449 11.73 36.02 -42.64
C ALA A 449 11.82 34.96 -41.55
N TYR A 450 13.01 34.73 -40.99
CA TYR A 450 13.21 33.82 -39.86
C TYR A 450 12.42 34.26 -38.62
N LYS A 451 12.45 35.56 -38.28
CA LYS A 451 11.65 36.11 -37.17
C LYS A 451 10.15 35.87 -37.37
N ARG A 452 9.63 36.06 -38.58
CA ARG A 452 8.22 35.76 -38.91
C ARG A 452 7.88 34.28 -38.76
N LYS A 453 8.77 33.38 -39.20
CA LYS A 453 8.60 31.93 -39.03
C LYS A 453 8.53 31.56 -37.54
N MET A 454 9.50 32.01 -36.74
CA MET A 454 9.50 31.76 -35.29
C MET A 454 8.25 32.33 -34.61
N GLN A 455 7.77 33.51 -35.02
CA GLN A 455 6.52 34.07 -34.49
C GLN A 455 5.29 33.21 -34.80
N LEU A 456 5.22 32.60 -35.99
CA LEU A 456 4.14 31.68 -36.34
C LEU A 456 4.21 30.38 -35.54
N ASP A 457 5.42 29.85 -35.33
CA ASP A 457 5.63 28.64 -34.52
C ASP A 457 5.25 28.89 -33.06
N ILE A 458 5.66 30.03 -32.49
CA ILE A 458 5.26 30.46 -31.15
C ILE A 458 3.74 30.57 -31.04
N LYS A 459 3.07 31.19 -32.02
CA LYS A 459 1.61 31.32 -32.02
C LYS A 459 0.91 29.95 -32.09
N SER A 460 1.38 29.06 -32.95
CA SER A 460 0.86 27.69 -33.06
C SER A 460 1.01 26.92 -31.74
N LEU A 461 2.15 27.04 -31.07
CA LEU A 461 2.36 26.44 -29.76
C LEU A 461 1.45 27.06 -28.70
N GLN A 462 1.26 28.38 -28.70
CA GLN A 462 0.32 29.06 -27.82
C GLN A 462 -1.11 28.57 -28.04
N ASP A 463 -1.56 28.47 -29.29
CA ASP A 463 -2.90 27.98 -29.63
C ASP A 463 -3.10 26.53 -29.12
N ARG A 464 -2.11 25.65 -29.30
CA ARG A 464 -2.14 24.28 -28.74
C ARG A 464 -2.18 24.25 -27.22
N VAL A 465 -1.42 25.11 -26.54
CA VAL A 465 -1.47 25.22 -25.08
C VAL A 465 -2.85 25.69 -24.62
N THR A 466 -3.45 26.65 -25.31
CA THR A 466 -4.82 27.10 -24.98
C THR A 466 -5.86 26.02 -25.21
N GLU A 467 -5.75 25.23 -26.27
CA GLU A 467 -6.62 24.08 -26.52
C GLU A 467 -6.51 23.06 -25.38
N HIS A 468 -5.28 22.68 -25.01
CA HIS A 468 -5.06 21.79 -23.87
C HIS A 468 -5.61 22.37 -22.56
N LEU A 469 -5.46 23.66 -22.29
CA LEU A 469 -6.01 24.31 -21.10
C LEU A 469 -7.54 24.19 -21.04
N VAL A 470 -8.23 24.40 -22.18
CA VAL A 470 -9.69 24.23 -22.26
C VAL A 470 -10.10 22.78 -22.01
N THR A 471 -9.35 21.81 -22.54
CA THR A 471 -9.64 20.38 -22.27
C THR A 471 -9.47 20.03 -20.79
N VAL A 472 -8.43 20.56 -20.13
CA VAL A 472 -8.20 20.34 -18.70
C VAL A 472 -9.33 20.94 -17.87
N GLN A 473 -9.77 22.15 -18.20
CA GLN A 473 -10.93 22.77 -17.54
C GLN A 473 -12.22 21.94 -17.74
N ALA A 474 -12.44 21.40 -18.94
CA ALA A 474 -13.57 20.50 -19.18
C ALA A 474 -13.48 19.24 -18.29
N TYR A 475 -12.32 18.58 -18.21
CA TYR A 475 -12.12 17.45 -17.32
C TYR A 475 -12.35 17.80 -15.85
N GLU A 476 -11.87 18.95 -15.39
CA GLU A 476 -12.08 19.43 -14.02
C GLU A 476 -13.58 19.64 -13.72
N THR A 477 -14.33 20.25 -14.65
CA THR A 477 -15.78 20.36 -14.48
C THR A 477 -16.47 18.99 -14.42
N THR A 478 -16.06 18.03 -15.25
CA THR A 478 -16.62 16.66 -15.18
C THR A 478 -16.28 15.95 -13.89
N LYS A 479 -15.06 16.12 -13.37
CA LYS A 479 -14.63 15.58 -12.07
C LYS A 479 -15.52 16.11 -10.95
N THR A 480 -15.72 17.42 -10.87
CA THR A 480 -16.60 18.01 -9.83
C THR A 480 -18.05 17.53 -9.93
N GLN A 481 -18.55 17.25 -11.14
CA GLN A 481 -19.88 16.66 -11.32
C GLN A 481 -19.94 15.21 -10.82
N LEU A 482 -18.90 14.41 -11.06
CA LEU A 482 -18.81 13.04 -10.57
C LEU A 482 -18.69 13.00 -9.05
N GLU A 483 -17.88 13.87 -8.43
CA GLU A 483 -17.77 13.99 -6.98
C GLU A 483 -19.12 14.33 -6.32
N ARG A 484 -19.92 15.22 -6.94
CA ARG A 484 -21.28 15.51 -6.46
C ARG A 484 -22.21 14.30 -6.55
N LYS A 485 -22.12 13.52 -7.65
CA LYS A 485 -22.92 12.29 -7.81
C LYS A 485 -22.50 11.23 -6.79
N GLU A 486 -21.20 11.08 -6.54
CA GLU A 486 -20.69 10.18 -5.52
C GLU A 486 -21.19 10.56 -4.13
N ALA A 487 -21.15 11.85 -3.77
CA ALA A 487 -21.69 12.33 -2.50
C ALA A 487 -23.19 12.03 -2.35
N GLU A 488 -23.98 12.22 -3.41
CA GLU A 488 -25.41 11.89 -3.41
C GLU A 488 -25.67 10.38 -3.27
N LEU A 489 -24.92 9.55 -3.98
CA LEU A 489 -25.01 8.09 -3.84
C LEU A 489 -24.61 7.63 -2.44
N ASN A 490 -23.57 8.21 -1.86
CA ASN A 490 -23.16 7.93 -0.48
C ASN A 490 -24.23 8.32 0.53
N LYS A 491 -24.93 9.45 0.31
CA LYS A 491 -26.07 9.84 1.12
C LYS A 491 -27.21 8.82 1.01
N GLN A 492 -27.58 8.39 -0.20
CA GLN A 492 -28.59 7.36 -0.40
C GLN A 492 -28.21 6.03 0.27
N LEU A 493 -26.94 5.61 0.17
CA LEU A 493 -26.44 4.43 0.87
C LEU A 493 -26.56 4.57 2.40
N SER A 494 -26.32 5.76 2.95
CA SER A 494 -26.49 6.00 4.38
C SER A 494 -27.95 5.92 4.81
N GLU A 495 -28.88 6.46 4.01
CA GLU A 495 -30.33 6.37 4.25
C GLU A 495 -30.81 4.91 4.24
N CYS A 496 -30.43 4.14 3.22
CA CYS A 496 -30.74 2.71 3.14
C CYS A 496 -30.15 1.92 4.33
N ARG A 497 -28.95 2.28 4.82
CA ARG A 497 -28.37 1.64 6.01
C ARG A 497 -29.19 1.91 7.27
N VAL A 498 -29.68 3.14 7.45
CA VAL A 498 -30.56 3.47 8.58
C VAL A 498 -31.87 2.69 8.49
N GLU A 499 -32.48 2.62 7.31
CA GLU A 499 -33.71 1.83 7.10
C GLU A 499 -33.50 0.35 7.41
N ILE A 500 -32.36 -0.23 7.03
CA ILE A 500 -32.00 -1.62 7.39
C ILE A 500 -31.92 -1.80 8.92
N ILE A 501 -31.33 -0.85 9.65
CA ILE A 501 -31.23 -0.91 11.12
C ILE A 501 -32.62 -0.85 11.74
N GLU A 502 -33.47 0.08 11.31
CA GLU A 502 -34.85 0.19 11.81
C GLU A 502 -35.66 -1.09 11.54
N LEU A 503 -35.53 -1.66 10.35
CA LEU A 503 -36.18 -2.93 10.01
C LEU A 503 -35.63 -4.09 10.85
N GLN A 504 -34.34 -4.13 11.15
CA GLN A 504 -33.77 -5.13 12.05
C GLN A 504 -34.32 -5.01 13.46
N GLU A 505 -34.39 -3.79 14.03
CA GLU A 505 -34.96 -3.57 15.36
C GLU A 505 -36.44 -3.98 15.44
N THR A 506 -37.22 -3.67 14.40
CA THR A 506 -38.63 -4.10 14.35
C THR A 506 -38.75 -5.62 14.27
N ASN A 507 -37.89 -6.27 13.48
CA ASN A 507 -37.87 -7.73 13.36
C ASN A 507 -37.46 -8.40 14.69
N GLU A 508 -36.50 -7.84 15.42
CA GLU A 508 -36.14 -8.28 16.78
C GLU A 508 -37.30 -8.14 17.77
N LYS A 509 -38.02 -7.01 17.73
CA LYS A 509 -39.25 -6.82 18.54
C LYS A 509 -40.29 -7.89 18.23
N TYR A 510 -40.56 -8.13 16.95
CA TYR A 510 -41.50 -9.18 16.54
C TYR A 510 -41.02 -10.57 16.95
N ALA A 511 -39.72 -10.88 16.81
CA ALA A 511 -39.15 -12.14 17.26
C ALA A 511 -39.33 -12.36 18.76
N LYS A 512 -39.12 -11.32 19.58
CA LYS A 512 -39.35 -11.37 21.03
C LYS A 512 -40.80 -11.64 21.36
N THR A 513 -41.73 -10.89 20.76
CA THR A 513 -43.17 -11.13 20.97
C THR A 513 -43.59 -12.55 20.56
N ASN A 514 -43.03 -13.08 19.48
CA ASN A 514 -43.31 -14.44 19.03
C ASN A 514 -42.76 -15.48 20.02
N SER A 515 -41.61 -15.23 20.63
CA SER A 515 -41.07 -16.05 21.73
C SER A 515 -41.98 -16.01 22.97
N ASP A 516 -42.46 -14.83 23.36
CA ASP A 516 -43.40 -14.66 24.48
C ASP A 516 -44.72 -15.41 24.22
N TYR A 517 -45.25 -15.35 22.99
CA TYR A 517 -46.42 -16.14 22.63
C TYR A 517 -46.15 -17.65 22.66
N LYS A 518 -44.97 -18.10 22.19
CA LYS A 518 -44.58 -19.52 22.28
C LYS A 518 -44.49 -20.01 23.73
N THR A 519 -43.88 -19.22 24.62
CA THR A 519 -43.81 -19.57 26.05
C THR A 519 -45.18 -19.57 26.72
N LYS A 520 -46.07 -18.63 26.34
CA LYS A 520 -47.46 -18.63 26.80
C LYS A 520 -48.27 -19.83 26.30
N ILE A 521 -48.11 -20.22 25.03
CA ILE A 521 -48.71 -21.46 24.51
C ILE A 521 -48.15 -22.66 25.27
N LYS A 522 -46.86 -22.64 25.59
CA LYS A 522 -46.22 -23.72 26.32
C LYS A 522 -46.78 -23.91 27.73
N THR A 523 -46.90 -22.82 28.49
CA THR A 523 -47.48 -22.82 29.84
C THR A 523 -48.94 -23.25 29.82
N LEU A 524 -49.76 -22.71 28.92
CA LEU A 524 -51.18 -23.10 28.81
C LEU A 524 -51.36 -24.59 28.47
N GLN A 525 -50.50 -25.16 27.63
CA GLN A 525 -50.52 -26.59 27.34
C GLN A 525 -50.10 -27.45 28.55
N GLU A 526 -49.17 -26.95 29.38
CA GLU A 526 -48.78 -27.62 30.64
C GLU A 526 -49.93 -27.56 31.64
N GLU A 527 -50.54 -26.40 31.83
CA GLU A 527 -51.75 -26.22 32.64
C GLU A 527 -52.87 -27.17 32.17
N LEU A 528 -53.15 -27.24 30.88
CA LEU A 528 -54.16 -28.15 30.33
C LEU A 528 -53.84 -29.62 30.65
N SER A 529 -52.58 -30.04 30.51
CA SER A 529 -52.18 -31.41 30.83
C SER A 529 -52.35 -31.73 32.33
N THR A 530 -52.01 -30.79 33.21
CA THR A 530 -52.21 -30.95 34.66
C THR A 530 -53.69 -30.97 35.03
N MET A 531 -54.52 -30.16 34.37
CA MET A 531 -55.97 -30.22 34.55
C MET A 531 -56.53 -31.57 34.08
N GLU A 532 -56.04 -32.10 32.97
CA GLU A 532 -56.44 -33.41 32.45
C GLU A 532 -56.05 -34.55 33.40
N THR A 533 -54.84 -34.52 33.99
CA THR A 533 -54.43 -35.53 34.99
C THR A 533 -55.25 -35.44 36.26
N VAL A 534 -55.49 -34.24 36.79
CA VAL A 534 -56.36 -34.03 37.96
C VAL A 534 -57.76 -34.55 37.69
N GLN A 535 -58.31 -34.34 36.50
CA GLN A 535 -59.61 -34.87 36.11
C GLN A 535 -59.61 -36.40 36.06
N LYS A 536 -58.57 -37.03 35.49
CA LYS A 536 -58.40 -38.50 35.49
C LYS A 536 -58.35 -39.06 36.91
N ASP A 537 -57.62 -38.40 37.81
CA ASP A 537 -57.49 -38.84 39.20
C ASP A 537 -58.79 -38.67 39.98
N PHE A 538 -59.54 -37.59 39.75
CA PHE A 538 -60.87 -37.41 40.32
C PHE A 538 -61.83 -38.52 39.88
N VAL A 539 -61.82 -38.88 38.58
CA VAL A 539 -62.65 -39.97 38.06
C VAL A 539 -62.25 -41.31 38.70
N LYS A 540 -60.95 -41.63 38.77
CA LYS A 540 -60.46 -42.85 39.44
C LYS A 540 -60.89 -42.89 40.91
N LEU A 541 -60.70 -41.80 41.64
CA LEU A 541 -61.10 -41.71 43.04
C LEU A 541 -62.61 -41.91 43.22
N SER A 542 -63.41 -41.31 42.34
CA SER A 542 -64.87 -41.47 42.37
C SER A 542 -65.30 -42.92 42.11
N GLN A 543 -64.65 -43.63 41.18
CA GLN A 543 -64.91 -45.05 40.90
C GLN A 543 -64.49 -45.93 42.08
N THR A 544 -63.30 -45.71 42.65
CA THR A 544 -62.82 -46.46 43.82
C THR A 544 -63.76 -46.29 45.01
N LEU A 545 -64.20 -45.05 45.29
CA LEU A 545 -65.14 -44.77 46.36
C LEU A 545 -66.48 -45.49 46.12
N GLN A 546 -66.96 -45.50 44.88
CA GLN A 546 -68.22 -46.17 44.52
C GLN A 546 -68.12 -47.69 44.68
N MET A 547 -66.97 -48.29 44.33
CA MET A 547 -66.70 -49.71 44.58
C MET A 547 -66.65 -50.04 46.08
N SER A 548 -65.93 -49.24 46.87
CA SER A 548 -65.84 -49.47 48.33
C SER A 548 -67.19 -49.29 49.03
N LEU A 549 -68.05 -48.38 48.56
CA LEU A 549 -69.41 -48.23 49.08
C LEU A 549 -70.30 -49.43 48.72
N GLU A 550 -70.13 -50.02 47.54
CA GLU A 550 -70.86 -51.23 47.14
C GLU A 550 -70.39 -52.47 47.92
N GLU A 551 -69.08 -52.58 48.20
CA GLU A 551 -68.55 -53.60 49.12
C GLU A 551 -69.14 -53.47 50.52
N LEU A 552 -69.24 -52.24 51.06
CA LEU A 552 -69.84 -51.96 52.37
C LEU A 552 -71.35 -52.28 52.40
N ARG A 553 -72.06 -52.15 51.28
CA ARG A 553 -73.47 -52.55 51.17
C ARG A 553 -73.68 -54.06 51.21
N HIS A 554 -72.71 -54.83 50.70
CA HIS A 554 -72.77 -56.29 50.65
C HIS A 554 -72.16 -56.99 51.87
N ALA A 555 -71.42 -56.26 52.69
CA ALA A 555 -70.92 -56.77 53.95
C ALA A 555 -72.07 -56.85 54.98
N ASP A 556 -72.69 -58.02 55.12
CA ASP A 556 -73.52 -58.40 56.27
C ASP A 556 -72.64 -58.44 57.53
N THR A 557 -72.31 -57.26 58.05
CA THR A 557 -71.56 -57.09 59.28
C THR A 557 -72.50 -57.25 60.45
N GLU A 558 -72.23 -58.22 61.33
CA GLU A 558 -72.90 -58.32 62.63
C GLU A 558 -72.65 -57.03 63.41
N VAL A 559 -73.68 -56.20 63.50
CA VAL A 559 -73.59 -54.88 64.10
C VAL A 559 -73.72 -55.01 65.61
N ARG A 560 -72.68 -54.57 66.34
CA ARG A 560 -72.71 -54.44 67.79
C ARG A 560 -73.74 -53.39 68.18
N TRP A 561 -74.81 -53.82 68.87
CA TRP A 561 -75.80 -52.92 69.45
C TRP A 561 -75.13 -52.11 70.56
N GLN A 562 -75.18 -50.79 70.46
CA GLN A 562 -74.54 -49.91 71.43
C GLN A 562 -75.37 -49.87 72.72
N ASP A 563 -74.74 -50.11 73.87
CA ASP A 563 -75.42 -50.05 75.15
C ASP A 563 -75.78 -48.60 75.51
N ASP A 564 -76.91 -48.42 76.19
CA ASP A 564 -77.39 -47.09 76.55
C ASP A 564 -76.38 -46.35 77.45
N ASP A 565 -75.64 -47.06 78.29
CA ASP A 565 -74.67 -46.46 79.23
C ASP A 565 -73.42 -45.90 78.54
N ASP A 566 -73.13 -46.32 77.31
CA ASP A 566 -71.93 -45.91 76.57
C ASP A 566 -72.10 -44.54 75.88
N VAL A 567 -73.29 -43.94 75.90
CA VAL A 567 -73.60 -42.73 75.12
C VAL A 567 -74.31 -41.68 75.96
N ASN A 568 -73.63 -40.55 76.19
CA ASN A 568 -74.18 -39.41 76.93
C ASN A 568 -74.72 -38.29 76.03
N ASN A 569 -74.32 -38.25 74.76
CA ASN A 569 -74.71 -37.22 73.80
C ASN A 569 -75.06 -37.84 72.44
N CYS A 570 -76.02 -37.26 71.72
CA CYS A 570 -76.32 -37.68 70.35
C CYS A 570 -75.14 -37.36 69.43
N PRO A 571 -74.59 -38.31 68.65
CA PRO A 571 -73.39 -38.09 67.84
C PRO A 571 -73.60 -37.12 66.66
N THR A 572 -74.84 -36.85 66.25
CA THR A 572 -75.14 -35.94 65.13
C THR A 572 -75.28 -34.48 65.57
N CYS A 573 -76.02 -34.21 66.66
CA CYS A 573 -76.32 -32.85 67.11
C CYS A 573 -75.65 -32.49 68.45
N ASN A 574 -74.90 -33.43 69.03
CA ASN A 574 -74.23 -33.34 70.33
C ASN A 574 -75.15 -33.03 71.53
N ALA A 575 -76.47 -33.13 71.37
CA ALA A 575 -77.43 -32.90 72.46
C ALA A 575 -77.29 -33.98 73.55
N TYR A 576 -77.25 -33.56 74.81
CA TYR A 576 -77.12 -34.46 75.97
C TYR A 576 -78.41 -35.27 76.15
N PHE A 577 -78.29 -36.58 76.35
CA PHE A 577 -79.43 -37.44 76.64
C PHE A 577 -79.92 -37.18 78.07
N THR A 578 -81.20 -36.85 78.20
CA THR A 578 -81.87 -36.53 79.47
C THR A 578 -83.19 -37.28 79.53
N VAL A 579 -83.90 -37.26 80.66
CA VAL A 579 -85.22 -37.92 80.78
C VAL A 579 -86.21 -37.48 79.69
N MET A 580 -86.09 -36.24 79.17
CA MET A 580 -86.91 -35.73 78.08
C MET A 580 -86.35 -36.01 76.67
N VAL A 581 -85.05 -36.26 76.53
CA VAL A 581 -84.40 -36.59 75.25
C VAL A 581 -84.04 -38.07 75.26
N ARG A 582 -84.93 -38.90 74.69
CA ARG A 582 -84.78 -40.36 74.71
C ARG A 582 -83.66 -40.84 73.76
N LYS A 583 -82.98 -41.89 74.19
CA LYS A 583 -82.01 -42.66 73.41
C LYS A 583 -82.76 -43.56 72.42
N ILE A 584 -82.41 -43.50 71.13
CA ILE A 584 -83.03 -44.30 70.07
C ILE A 584 -81.95 -44.88 69.16
N HIS A 585 -81.89 -46.21 69.06
CA HIS A 585 -80.92 -46.89 68.21
C HIS A 585 -81.30 -46.85 66.73
N CYS A 586 -80.29 -46.64 65.88
CA CYS A 586 -80.36 -46.96 64.46
C CYS A 586 -80.45 -48.48 64.29
N ARG A 587 -81.51 -48.96 63.64
CA ARG A 587 -81.74 -50.40 63.44
C ARG A 587 -80.81 -51.04 62.39
N HIS A 588 -79.97 -50.24 61.73
CA HIS A 588 -78.94 -50.74 60.83
C HIS A 588 -77.56 -50.76 61.48
N CYS A 589 -77.07 -49.64 62.03
CA CYS A 589 -75.71 -49.55 62.61
C CYS A 589 -75.66 -49.65 64.14
N GLY A 590 -76.78 -49.83 64.83
CA GLY A 590 -76.81 -50.08 66.29
C GLY A 590 -76.43 -48.88 67.17
N HIS A 591 -76.08 -47.72 66.59
CA HIS A 591 -75.69 -46.51 67.35
C HIS A 591 -76.91 -45.73 67.84
N ILE A 592 -76.73 -44.99 68.94
CA ILE A 592 -77.80 -44.24 69.62
C ILE A 592 -77.88 -42.79 69.14
N TYR A 593 -79.09 -42.33 68.81
CA TYR A 593 -79.40 -40.98 68.38
C TYR A 593 -80.59 -40.41 69.16
N CYS A 594 -80.77 -39.09 69.12
CA CYS A 594 -82.00 -38.47 69.61
C CYS A 594 -83.12 -38.57 68.56
N ASP A 595 -84.38 -38.43 68.99
CA ASP A 595 -85.55 -38.54 68.10
C ASP A 595 -85.52 -37.56 66.93
N LYS A 596 -84.94 -36.37 67.12
CA LYS A 596 -84.77 -35.36 66.06
C LYS A 596 -83.75 -35.78 64.99
N CYS A 597 -82.78 -36.61 65.33
CA CYS A 597 -81.71 -37.05 64.43
C CYS A 597 -81.97 -38.44 63.83
N LEU A 598 -82.97 -39.18 64.32
CA LEU A 598 -83.35 -40.51 63.81
C LEU A 598 -84.76 -40.51 63.19
N THR A 599 -84.94 -39.64 62.20
CA THR A 599 -86.24 -39.41 61.55
C THR A 599 -86.47 -40.29 60.32
N LYS A 600 -85.40 -40.83 59.73
CA LYS A 600 -85.46 -41.59 58.48
C LYS A 600 -85.74 -43.07 58.72
N THR A 601 -86.43 -43.70 57.78
CA THR A 601 -86.78 -45.12 57.84
C THR A 601 -86.50 -45.82 56.52
N VAL A 602 -86.01 -47.05 56.59
CA VAL A 602 -85.78 -47.91 55.43
C VAL A 602 -86.43 -49.28 55.62
N PRO A 603 -86.82 -49.98 54.55
CA PRO A 603 -87.26 -51.37 54.64
C PRO A 603 -86.06 -52.26 55.01
N SER A 604 -86.15 -53.01 56.11
CA SER A 604 -85.07 -53.88 56.59
C SER A 604 -85.55 -55.29 56.96
N GLY A 605 -84.66 -56.27 56.79
CA GLY A 605 -84.88 -57.70 57.04
C GLY A 605 -85.70 -58.44 55.98
N PRO A 606 -85.78 -59.80 56.05
CA PRO A 606 -86.43 -60.63 55.03
C PRO A 606 -87.93 -60.33 54.81
N ARG A 607 -88.59 -59.72 55.81
CA ARG A 607 -90.01 -59.35 55.77
C ARG A 607 -90.26 -57.86 55.44
N LYS A 608 -89.23 -57.11 55.00
CA LYS A 608 -89.30 -55.68 54.61
C LYS A 608 -90.02 -54.80 55.64
N ARG A 609 -89.73 -54.96 56.93
CA ARG A 609 -90.33 -54.12 57.96
C ARG A 609 -89.68 -52.73 57.96
N VAL A 610 -90.47 -51.70 58.20
CA VAL A 610 -89.98 -50.32 58.29
C VAL A 610 -89.11 -50.17 59.54
N ALA A 611 -87.84 -49.83 59.35
CA ALA A 611 -86.85 -49.71 60.41
C ALA A 611 -86.26 -48.29 60.42
N ARG A 612 -86.22 -47.64 61.59
CA ARG A 612 -85.58 -46.32 61.75
C ARG A 612 -84.06 -46.44 61.65
N VAL A 613 -83.46 -45.58 60.85
CA VAL A 613 -82.01 -45.55 60.59
C VAL A 613 -81.49 -44.11 60.59
N CYS A 614 -80.20 -43.92 60.90
CA CYS A 614 -79.57 -42.61 60.85
C CYS A 614 -79.38 -42.13 59.41
N ASP A 615 -79.08 -40.84 59.22
CA ASP A 615 -78.90 -40.24 57.90
C ASP A 615 -77.84 -40.92 57.04
N ILE A 616 -76.75 -41.38 57.66
CA ILE A 616 -75.66 -42.11 57.01
C ILE A 616 -76.18 -43.46 56.51
N CYS A 617 -76.80 -44.25 57.39
CA CYS A 617 -77.37 -45.56 57.05
C CYS A 617 -78.53 -45.47 56.05
N HIS A 618 -79.34 -44.40 56.09
CA HIS A 618 -80.37 -44.17 55.09
C HIS A 618 -79.77 -43.97 53.70
N THR A 619 -78.67 -43.21 53.60
CA THR A 619 -77.95 -42.97 52.35
C THR A 619 -77.31 -44.25 51.82
N LEU A 620 -76.72 -45.05 52.72
CA LEU A 620 -76.12 -46.34 52.36
C LEU A 620 -77.18 -47.35 51.89
N LEU A 621 -78.29 -47.51 52.61
CA LEU A 621 -79.29 -48.54 52.31
C LEU A 621 -80.31 -48.18 51.22
N THR A 622 -80.36 -46.93 50.76
CA THR A 622 -81.32 -46.49 49.74
C THR A 622 -80.61 -46.28 48.39
N PRO A 623 -80.85 -47.12 47.37
CA PRO A 623 -80.05 -47.13 46.13
C PRO A 623 -80.05 -45.87 45.25
N ASN A 624 -80.84 -44.83 45.55
CA ASN A 624 -80.96 -43.60 44.73
C ASN A 624 -80.96 -42.30 45.56
N THR A 625 -80.32 -42.28 46.73
CA THR A 625 -80.21 -41.06 47.56
C THR A 625 -78.84 -40.41 47.37
N ALA A 626 -78.79 -39.09 47.14
CA ALA A 626 -77.54 -38.35 47.06
C ALA A 626 -76.70 -38.56 48.34
N PRO A 627 -75.37 -38.73 48.24
CA PRO A 627 -74.50 -38.90 49.40
C PRO A 627 -74.75 -37.81 50.44
N TYR A 628 -74.79 -38.16 51.73
CA TYR A 628 -74.97 -37.20 52.83
C TYR A 628 -73.98 -36.02 52.75
N PHE A 629 -72.79 -36.26 52.18
CA PHE A 629 -71.73 -35.26 51.99
C PHE A 629 -71.97 -34.27 50.83
N SER A 630 -72.98 -34.46 49.98
CA SER A 630 -73.27 -33.59 48.83
C SER A 630 -74.10 -32.35 49.19
N GLN A 631 -74.56 -32.20 50.43
CA GLN A 631 -75.42 -31.09 50.87
C GLN A 631 -74.69 -30.04 51.74
N GLY A 632 -73.35 -30.02 51.74
CA GLY A 632 -72.59 -28.94 52.37
C GLY A 632 -72.37 -27.77 51.40
N GLN A 633 -72.95 -26.60 51.70
CA GLN A 633 -72.56 -25.33 51.06
C GLN A 633 -71.07 -25.05 51.29
N PRO A 634 -70.28 -24.69 50.26
CA PRO A 634 -68.92 -24.21 50.47
C PRO A 634 -68.93 -22.85 51.17
N PRO A 635 -68.02 -22.58 52.13
CA PRO A 635 -67.84 -21.24 52.66
C PRO A 635 -67.37 -20.30 51.53
N GLN A 636 -68.16 -19.24 51.28
CA GLN A 636 -67.81 -18.15 50.39
C GLN A 636 -66.53 -17.47 50.89
N GLN A 637 -65.40 -17.70 50.21
CA GLN A 637 -64.22 -16.85 50.34
C GLN A 637 -64.39 -15.64 49.42
N GLN A 638 -64.37 -14.46 50.02
CA GLN A 638 -64.45 -13.16 49.35
C GLN A 638 -63.18 -12.92 48.50
N PRO A 639 -63.30 -12.28 47.32
CA PRO A 639 -62.14 -11.90 46.52
C PRO A 639 -61.34 -10.79 47.20
N GLY A 640 -60.05 -11.07 47.43
CA GLY A 640 -59.07 -10.10 47.92
C GLY A 640 -58.87 -8.96 46.92
N GLN A 641 -58.95 -7.74 47.44
CA GLN A 641 -58.66 -6.50 46.73
C GLN A 641 -57.19 -6.46 46.31
N GLN A 642 -56.94 -6.26 45.01
CA GLN A 642 -55.69 -5.74 44.49
C GLN A 642 -55.53 -4.29 44.94
N GLN A 643 -54.58 -4.03 45.84
CA GLN A 643 -54.04 -2.68 46.04
C GLN A 643 -53.03 -2.39 44.91
N GLN A 644 -53.44 -1.53 44.00
CA GLN A 644 -52.53 -0.68 43.25
C GLN A 644 -51.85 0.27 44.25
N SER A 645 -50.52 0.22 44.29
CA SER A 645 -49.68 1.28 44.85
C SER A 645 -48.74 1.72 43.73
N ASN A 646 -48.68 3.03 43.55
CA ASN A 646 -47.83 3.77 42.61
C ASN A 646 -46.38 3.28 42.52
#